data_AF-A0A8T0DV54-F1
#
_entry.id   AF-A0A8T0DV54-F1
#
_cell.length_a   1.000
_cell.length_b   1.000
_cell.length_c   1.000
_cell.angle_alpha   90.00
_cell.angle_beta   90.00
_cell.angle_gamma   90.00
#
_symmetry.space_group_name_H-M   'P 1'
#
loop_
_entity.id
_entity.type
_entity.pdbx_description
1 polymer ?
#
loop_
_entity_poly.entity_id
_entity_poly.type
_entity_poly.pdbx_seq_one_letter_code
_entity_poly.pdbx_strand_id
1 'polypeptide(L)'
;MIIYIALALYAPALAFSQVSGLPIWISVLSTGLVTTFYTALGGIRAVVWTDAIQLIILTTGLLLIVSVGVVRVGGMVQLWRVAYEGLRVQSFDADPNPFKRHTIWTLMIGGAGMILSIYATNQTQVQRYLACRDLRTARLSILLNIPLNALFLIVQLLSGLVSYVYFVGCDPISSGSVSKSDQILPYIIMVLFDGIPVIRGLFLSVIFAAAISTVSSGVNSLAAAILEDIVKPFLLVVRKREISEHATALLAVLFSIIVGLCTVGMSFVFMVMGPRVLQFAFSLFGAMGGPILAVFTLGMVIPCVNWQGALGGLICSLTVGLVLTVGGILHPNPSSVLPLSTENCTTDFNYSLVINVKNVDQPWNIFSLSYLYYTLVCLCAAILVAIPISAIFDFNSKHLVPGQLLAWQTRAFYRRLPSCFPKQWEEKTDGQKFHDPIVRKLNRLCCNEKWKLKEHSLSDNTAEALTLGNRRLTLFPIMSSVMASFLSAVSLMGTASEAYLYGIQFILMIVAYAIGFSVTAELFLPVFYKLHLVSAHEGGIRAVVWTDVVQLFILTMGLLLVVSVGVIKVGGLKQLLKVAHEGLRIGSFDADPNPFKRHTIWTLMIGGAGMVLSIYATNQTQVQRYLACRDLRTARLSILLNIPLNALFLIVQLLSGLVSYVYFVGCDPISSGSVSKSDQILPYIVMLLFDGIPVIRGLFLSVIFAAAISTVSSGVNSLATVLMEDIVGPFLLFVRKREISGHTRIIWTVLLSIIVGLCTVGMSFVFMVMGPQVLQFAFSLFGAMGGPILAVFTLGMVIPCVNWQGALSGLLCSLAVGLGLTVGGILHPIPINTLPLSKQNCTNGFNSSLMINVKSVDQSWNFFSLSYLYYTLVCVCVAILVAIPISAIFSESSS
;
A
#
# COMPACT_ATOMS: atom_id res chain seq x y z
N MET A 1 5.21 -19.21 -14.75
CA MET A 1 4.94 -18.00 -13.92
C MET A 1 3.95 -17.03 -14.57
N ILE A 2 4.21 -16.51 -15.79
CA ILE A 2 3.29 -15.55 -16.47
C ILE A 2 1.84 -16.05 -16.51
N ILE A 3 1.61 -17.31 -16.89
CA ILE A 3 0.29 -17.94 -16.94
C ILE A 3 -0.41 -17.92 -15.56
N TYR A 4 0.31 -18.26 -14.50
CA TYR A 4 -0.25 -18.26 -13.14
C TYR A 4 -0.59 -16.84 -12.66
N ILE A 5 0.32 -15.88 -12.91
CA ILE A 5 0.12 -14.47 -12.56
C ILE A 5 -1.10 -13.89 -13.31
N ALA A 6 -1.26 -14.24 -14.58
CA ALA A 6 -2.41 -13.84 -15.38
C ALA A 6 -3.74 -14.42 -14.86
N LEU A 7 -3.74 -15.66 -14.35
CA LEU A 7 -4.92 -16.21 -13.67
C LEU A 7 -5.23 -15.44 -12.38
N ALA A 8 -4.20 -15.15 -11.58
CA ALA A 8 -4.35 -14.38 -10.34
C ALA A 8 -4.90 -12.97 -10.60
N LEU A 9 -4.66 -12.40 -11.78
CA LEU A 9 -5.25 -11.14 -12.23
C LEU A 9 -6.70 -11.32 -12.72
N TYR A 10 -7.00 -12.41 -13.43
CA TYR A 10 -8.32 -12.69 -14.01
C TYR A 10 -9.39 -13.04 -12.97
N ALA A 11 -9.10 -13.91 -11.99
CA ALA A 11 -10.12 -14.41 -11.07
C ALA A 11 -10.79 -13.30 -10.22
N PRO A 12 -10.04 -12.33 -9.65
CA PRO A 12 -10.60 -11.15 -9.01
C PRO A 12 -11.42 -10.26 -9.93
N ALA A 13 -10.98 -10.08 -11.19
CA ALA A 13 -11.70 -9.30 -12.18
C ALA A 13 -13.05 -9.95 -12.57
N LEU A 14 -13.11 -11.28 -12.60
CA LEU A 14 -14.34 -12.05 -12.81
C LEU A 14 -15.31 -11.93 -11.62
N ALA A 15 -14.80 -11.97 -10.40
CA ALA A 15 -15.59 -11.73 -9.20
C ALA A 15 -16.17 -10.31 -9.20
N PHE A 16 -15.34 -9.35 -9.58
CA PHE A 16 -15.68 -7.94 -9.63
C PHE A 16 -16.74 -7.60 -10.67
N SER A 17 -16.68 -8.21 -11.86
CA SER A 17 -17.63 -7.90 -12.93
C SER A 17 -19.07 -8.23 -12.57
N GLN A 18 -19.27 -9.30 -11.79
CA GLN A 18 -20.61 -9.68 -11.31
C GLN A 18 -21.17 -8.69 -10.30
N VAL A 19 -20.30 -8.15 -9.45
CA VAL A 19 -20.69 -7.26 -8.37
C VAL A 19 -20.90 -5.82 -8.86
N SER A 20 -20.03 -5.36 -9.75
CA SER A 20 -19.99 -3.97 -10.20
C SER A 20 -20.78 -3.72 -11.49
N GLY A 21 -21.14 -4.78 -12.22
CA GLY A 21 -21.66 -4.68 -13.58
C GLY A 21 -20.63 -4.17 -14.61
N LEU A 22 -19.38 -3.89 -14.19
CA LEU A 22 -18.33 -3.44 -15.10
C LEU A 22 -17.79 -4.61 -15.92
N PRO A 23 -17.43 -4.38 -17.19
CA PRO A 23 -16.87 -5.42 -18.01
C PRO A 23 -15.50 -5.86 -17.47
N ILE A 24 -15.25 -7.18 -17.48
CA ILE A 24 -14.05 -7.82 -16.91
C ILE A 24 -12.75 -7.16 -17.40
N TRP A 25 -12.70 -6.75 -18.68
CA TRP A 25 -11.50 -6.17 -19.27
C TRP A 25 -11.05 -4.86 -18.60
N ILE A 26 -11.97 -4.02 -18.11
CA ILE A 26 -11.63 -2.77 -17.40
C ILE A 26 -10.93 -3.12 -16.09
N SER A 27 -11.44 -4.13 -15.39
CA SER A 27 -10.86 -4.57 -14.12
C SER A 27 -9.48 -5.18 -14.32
N VAL A 28 -9.28 -6.01 -15.34
CA VAL A 28 -7.97 -6.61 -15.67
C VAL A 28 -6.96 -5.53 -16.04
N LEU A 29 -7.34 -4.59 -16.91
CA LEU A 29 -6.45 -3.55 -17.41
C LEU A 29 -6.05 -2.56 -16.30
N SER A 30 -7.03 -2.08 -15.52
CA SER A 30 -6.75 -1.15 -14.42
C SER A 30 -5.85 -1.79 -13.35
N THR A 31 -6.20 -2.98 -12.85
CA THR A 31 -5.43 -3.63 -11.78
C THR A 31 -4.05 -4.08 -12.25
N GLY A 32 -3.94 -4.58 -13.48
CA GLY A 32 -2.67 -5.02 -14.04
C GLY A 32 -1.68 -3.88 -14.29
N LEU A 33 -2.16 -2.76 -14.85
CA LEU A 33 -1.32 -1.59 -15.10
C LEU A 33 -0.86 -0.93 -13.80
N VAL A 34 -1.78 -0.73 -12.84
CA VAL A 34 -1.44 -0.18 -11.52
C VAL A 34 -0.40 -1.06 -10.83
N THR A 35 -0.60 -2.39 -10.85
CA THR A 35 0.32 -3.32 -10.21
C THR A 35 1.70 -3.32 -10.84
N THR A 36 1.74 -3.34 -12.16
CA THR A 36 2.99 -3.29 -12.92
C THR A 36 3.77 -2.02 -12.60
N PHE A 37 3.09 -0.87 -12.55
CA PHE A 37 3.72 0.42 -12.30
C PHE A 37 4.37 0.51 -10.91
N TYR A 38 3.62 0.21 -9.83
CA TYR A 38 4.18 0.32 -8.49
C TYR A 38 5.25 -0.76 -8.23
N THR A 39 5.10 -1.95 -8.81
CA THR A 39 6.09 -3.03 -8.66
C THR A 39 7.41 -2.64 -9.31
N ALA A 40 7.35 -2.08 -10.53
CA ALA A 40 8.53 -1.64 -11.27
C ALA A 40 9.32 -0.57 -10.50
N LEU A 41 8.65 0.35 -9.80
CA LEU A 41 9.29 1.41 -9.03
C LEU A 41 9.72 0.98 -7.62
N GLY A 42 8.92 0.15 -6.95
CA GLY A 42 9.07 -0.20 -5.53
C GLY A 42 10.18 -1.21 -5.22
N GLY A 43 10.39 -2.16 -6.13
CA GLY A 43 11.29 -3.31 -5.91
C GLY A 43 10.89 -4.19 -4.72
N ILE A 44 11.69 -5.22 -4.42
CA ILE A 44 11.31 -6.26 -3.45
C ILE A 44 10.98 -5.74 -2.04
N ARG A 45 11.65 -4.68 -1.56
CA ARG A 45 11.39 -4.15 -0.22
C ARG A 45 9.99 -3.54 -0.12
N ALA A 46 9.56 -2.77 -1.13
CA ALA A 46 8.23 -2.21 -1.14
C ALA A 46 7.17 -3.32 -1.25
N VAL A 47 7.40 -4.31 -2.12
CA VAL A 47 6.50 -5.46 -2.31
C VAL A 47 6.26 -6.22 -1.00
N VAL A 48 7.32 -6.50 -0.22
CA VAL A 48 7.16 -7.22 1.05
C VAL A 48 6.35 -6.42 2.07
N TRP A 49 6.51 -5.10 2.14
CA TRP A 49 5.73 -4.25 3.04
C TRP A 49 4.27 -4.13 2.62
N THR A 50 3.99 -3.98 1.32
CA THR A 50 2.62 -3.95 0.82
C THR A 50 1.93 -5.27 1.12
N ASP A 51 2.60 -6.40 0.89
CA ASP A 51 2.04 -7.73 1.16
C ASP A 51 1.73 -7.96 2.65
N ALA A 52 2.58 -7.45 3.55
CA ALA A 52 2.35 -7.57 4.99
C ALA A 52 1.08 -6.84 5.43
N ILE A 53 0.85 -5.62 4.93
CA ILE A 53 -0.38 -4.86 5.20
C ILE A 53 -1.59 -5.56 4.58
N GLN A 54 -1.46 -6.04 3.34
CA GLN A 54 -2.53 -6.73 2.64
C GLN A 54 -2.94 -8.04 3.34
N LEU A 55 -1.99 -8.77 3.94
CA LEU A 55 -2.28 -9.98 4.73
C LEU A 55 -3.17 -9.67 5.94
N ILE A 56 -2.90 -8.58 6.66
CA ILE A 56 -3.70 -8.16 7.83
C ILE A 56 -5.12 -7.82 7.40
N ILE A 57 -5.25 -7.03 6.32
CA ILE A 57 -6.53 -6.61 5.77
C ILE A 57 -7.33 -7.83 5.26
N LEU A 58 -6.68 -8.74 4.55
CA LEU A 58 -7.28 -9.98 4.04
C LEU A 58 -7.78 -10.88 5.17
N THR A 59 -6.97 -11.08 6.20
CA THR A 59 -7.33 -11.91 7.35
C THR A 59 -8.52 -11.31 8.10
N THR A 60 -8.52 -10.00 8.32
CA THR A 60 -9.62 -9.28 9.00
C THR A 60 -10.91 -9.37 8.20
N GLY A 61 -10.85 -9.17 6.88
CA GLY A 61 -12.01 -9.28 6.00
C GLY A 61 -12.64 -10.67 6.01
N LEU A 62 -11.82 -11.72 5.93
CA LEU A 62 -12.30 -13.11 5.97
C LEU A 62 -12.90 -13.48 7.33
N LEU A 63 -12.28 -13.05 8.44
CA LEU A 63 -12.83 -13.26 9.78
C LEU A 63 -14.19 -12.58 9.97
N LEU A 64 -14.36 -11.38 9.41
CA LEU A 64 -15.63 -10.64 9.45
C LEU A 64 -16.75 -11.36 8.67
N ILE A 65 -16.43 -11.96 7.53
CA ILE A 65 -17.39 -12.75 6.74
C ILE A 65 -17.85 -13.98 7.52
N VAL A 66 -16.90 -14.71 8.10
CA VAL A 66 -17.22 -15.90 8.90
C VAL A 66 -18.04 -15.52 10.12
N SER A 67 -17.65 -14.49 10.87
CA SER A 67 -18.37 -14.11 12.10
C SER A 67 -19.81 -13.65 11.80
N VAL A 68 -20.01 -12.76 10.83
CA VAL A 68 -21.34 -12.27 10.45
C VAL A 68 -22.17 -13.39 9.81
N GLY A 69 -21.56 -14.18 8.92
CA GLY A 69 -22.25 -15.28 8.26
C GLY A 69 -22.73 -16.36 9.24
N VAL A 70 -21.91 -16.71 10.24
CA VAL A 70 -22.29 -17.64 11.31
C VAL A 70 -23.47 -17.10 12.11
N VAL A 71 -23.49 -15.81 12.44
CA VAL A 71 -24.63 -15.19 13.14
C VAL A 71 -25.89 -15.27 12.27
N ARG A 72 -25.80 -14.99 10.98
CA ARG A 72 -26.95 -15.02 10.04
C ARG A 72 -27.51 -16.42 9.81
N VAL A 73 -26.66 -17.44 9.88
CA VAL A 73 -27.06 -18.85 9.74
C VAL A 73 -27.70 -19.42 11.02
N GLY A 74 -27.66 -18.68 12.14
CA GLY A 74 -28.22 -19.14 13.43
C GLY A 74 -27.21 -19.73 14.40
N GLY A 75 -25.91 -19.44 14.21
CA GLY A 75 -24.81 -19.83 15.09
C GLY A 75 -24.01 -21.04 14.61
N MET A 76 -22.85 -21.28 15.26
CA MET A 76 -21.91 -22.35 14.86
C MET A 76 -22.51 -23.75 14.92
N VAL A 77 -23.40 -24.01 15.89
CA VAL A 77 -24.03 -25.33 16.05
C VAL A 77 -24.94 -25.63 14.87
N GLN A 78 -25.77 -24.66 14.47
CA GLN A 78 -26.66 -24.79 13.32
C GLN A 78 -25.86 -24.94 12.02
N LEU A 79 -24.80 -24.13 11.85
CA LEU A 79 -23.87 -24.25 10.72
C LEU A 79 -23.33 -25.69 10.59
N TRP A 80 -22.82 -26.25 11.68
CA TRP A 80 -22.21 -27.58 11.66
C TRP A 80 -23.23 -28.69 11.39
N ARG A 81 -24.42 -28.59 11.99
CA ARG A 81 -25.51 -29.56 11.81
C ARG A 81 -25.96 -29.63 10.36
N VAL A 82 -26.29 -28.49 9.75
CA VAL A 82 -26.75 -28.43 8.35
C VAL A 82 -25.63 -28.82 7.38
N ALA A 83 -24.37 -28.45 7.67
CA ALA A 83 -23.24 -28.86 6.86
C ALA A 83 -22.97 -30.38 6.92
N TYR A 84 -23.22 -31.01 8.06
CA TYR A 84 -23.13 -32.46 8.23
C TYR A 84 -24.26 -33.18 7.46
N GLU A 85 -25.51 -32.73 7.62
CA GLU A 85 -26.67 -33.23 6.86
C GLU A 85 -26.47 -33.08 5.34
N GLY A 86 -25.87 -31.96 4.92
CA GLY A 86 -25.53 -31.65 3.53
C GLY A 86 -24.30 -32.38 2.98
N LEU A 87 -23.75 -33.36 3.70
CA LEU A 87 -22.59 -34.16 3.31
C LEU A 87 -21.32 -33.33 3.02
N ARG A 88 -21.20 -32.13 3.60
CA ARG A 88 -20.02 -31.25 3.44
C ARG A 88 -18.95 -31.49 4.50
N VAL A 89 -19.35 -32.06 5.64
CA VAL A 89 -18.46 -32.46 6.74
C VAL A 89 -18.49 -33.99 6.84
N GLN A 90 -17.82 -34.66 5.90
CA GLN A 90 -17.68 -36.12 5.91
C GLN A 90 -16.35 -36.56 6.51
N SER A 91 -16.28 -37.82 6.93
CA SER A 91 -15.04 -38.49 7.32
C SER A 91 -14.04 -38.50 6.15
N PHE A 92 -12.75 -38.43 6.47
CA PHE A 92 -11.68 -38.38 5.47
C PHE A 92 -11.66 -39.65 4.59
N ASP A 93 -11.59 -39.50 3.25
CA ASP A 93 -11.41 -40.62 2.32
C ASP A 93 -9.97 -41.14 2.39
N ALA A 94 -9.81 -42.34 2.96
CA ALA A 94 -8.52 -43.02 3.13
C ALA A 94 -8.12 -43.93 1.96
N ASP A 95 -8.87 -43.90 0.85
CA ASP A 95 -8.55 -44.69 -0.34
C ASP A 95 -7.15 -44.33 -0.90
N PRO A 96 -6.23 -45.31 -1.03
CA PRO A 96 -4.89 -45.09 -1.56
C PRO A 96 -4.85 -44.83 -3.08
N ASN A 97 -5.98 -44.89 -3.78
CA ASN A 97 -6.05 -44.65 -5.22
C ASN A 97 -5.54 -43.23 -5.62
N PRO A 98 -4.43 -43.11 -6.38
CA PRO A 98 -3.84 -41.81 -6.76
C PRO A 98 -4.60 -41.09 -7.89
N PHE A 99 -5.54 -41.78 -8.55
CA PHE A 99 -6.40 -41.24 -9.61
C PHE A 99 -7.62 -40.51 -9.04
N LYS A 100 -7.92 -40.70 -7.75
CA LYS A 100 -8.92 -39.89 -7.04
C LYS A 100 -8.39 -38.47 -6.81
N ARG A 101 -9.26 -37.49 -7.07
CA ARG A 101 -8.92 -36.06 -6.97
C ARG A 101 -8.35 -35.69 -5.59
N HIS A 102 -9.05 -36.03 -4.52
CA HIS A 102 -8.66 -35.73 -3.14
C HIS A 102 -8.90 -36.95 -2.23
N THR A 103 -7.83 -37.47 -1.64
CA THR A 103 -7.83 -38.48 -0.57
C THR A 103 -6.77 -38.04 0.46
N ILE A 104 -6.76 -38.69 1.63
CA ILE A 104 -5.71 -38.44 2.64
C ILE A 104 -4.31 -38.55 2.01
N TRP A 105 -4.10 -39.56 1.17
CA TRP A 105 -2.81 -39.82 0.52
C TRP A 105 -2.47 -38.80 -0.57
N THR A 106 -3.43 -38.45 -1.43
CA THR A 106 -3.15 -37.48 -2.50
C THR A 106 -2.84 -36.10 -1.93
N LEU A 107 -3.48 -35.72 -0.82
CA LEU A 107 -3.23 -34.46 -0.12
C LEU A 107 -1.92 -34.48 0.67
N MET A 108 -1.63 -35.55 1.43
CA MET A 108 -0.41 -35.61 2.23
C MET A 108 0.85 -35.81 1.37
N ILE A 109 0.84 -36.74 0.43
CA ILE A 109 2.03 -37.08 -0.36
C ILE A 109 2.14 -36.17 -1.60
N GLY A 110 1.11 -36.17 -2.44
CA GLY A 110 1.08 -35.33 -3.65
C GLY A 110 1.14 -33.84 -3.30
N GLY A 111 0.29 -33.40 -2.38
CA GLY A 111 0.29 -32.03 -1.88
C GLY A 111 1.62 -31.60 -1.26
N ALA A 112 2.30 -32.46 -0.48
CA ALA A 112 3.63 -32.15 0.04
C ALA A 112 4.66 -31.94 -1.07
N GLY A 113 4.65 -32.76 -2.13
CA GLY A 113 5.52 -32.58 -3.29
C GLY A 113 5.28 -31.25 -4.00
N MET A 114 4.02 -30.90 -4.22
CA MET A 114 3.63 -29.61 -4.83
C MET A 114 4.09 -28.42 -3.97
N ILE A 115 3.79 -28.44 -2.66
CA ILE A 115 4.21 -27.38 -1.72
C ILE A 115 5.73 -27.27 -1.62
N LEU A 116 6.45 -28.40 -1.63
CA LEU A 116 7.90 -28.41 -1.64
C LEU A 116 8.46 -27.66 -2.86
N SER A 117 7.90 -27.86 -4.05
CA SER A 117 8.33 -27.11 -5.24
C SER A 117 8.09 -25.59 -5.10
N ILE A 118 6.98 -25.20 -4.48
CA ILE A 118 6.60 -23.79 -4.24
C ILE A 118 7.58 -23.12 -3.29
N TYR A 119 7.92 -23.76 -2.17
CA TYR A 119 8.75 -23.13 -1.13
C TYR A 119 10.25 -23.30 -1.42
N ALA A 120 10.69 -24.43 -1.95
CA ALA A 120 12.12 -24.71 -2.09
C ALA A 120 12.74 -24.10 -3.36
N THR A 121 12.00 -24.05 -4.47
CA THR A 121 12.60 -23.74 -5.78
C THR A 121 12.03 -22.51 -6.48
N ASN A 122 10.86 -22.03 -6.05
CA ASN A 122 10.22 -20.89 -6.69
C ASN A 122 10.94 -19.59 -6.33
N GLN A 123 11.34 -18.83 -7.36
CA GLN A 123 12.05 -17.56 -7.18
C GLN A 123 11.30 -16.57 -6.28
N THR A 124 9.97 -16.55 -6.34
CA THR A 124 9.14 -15.65 -5.48
C THR A 124 9.36 -15.88 -3.98
N GLN A 125 9.67 -17.12 -3.59
CA GLN A 125 9.90 -17.49 -2.19
C GLN A 125 11.38 -17.41 -1.83
N VAL A 126 12.26 -17.98 -2.67
CA VAL A 126 13.72 -17.98 -2.45
C VAL A 126 14.24 -16.54 -2.30
N GLN A 127 13.74 -15.60 -3.10
CA GLN A 127 14.14 -14.20 -3.04
C GLN A 127 13.79 -13.54 -1.69
N ARG A 128 12.71 -13.97 -1.03
CA ARG A 128 12.33 -13.47 0.31
C ARG A 128 13.24 -14.03 1.40
N TYR A 129 13.68 -15.29 1.25
CA TYR A 129 14.60 -15.90 2.20
C TYR A 129 15.97 -15.23 2.14
N LEU A 130 16.44 -14.91 0.94
CA LEU A 130 17.71 -14.19 0.73
C LEU A 130 17.65 -12.72 1.16
N ALA A 131 16.44 -12.15 1.30
CA ALA A 131 16.25 -10.81 1.86
C ALA A 131 16.31 -10.76 3.39
N CYS A 132 16.31 -11.91 4.07
CA CYS A 132 16.48 -11.98 5.51
C CYS A 132 17.93 -11.68 5.91
N ARG A 133 18.13 -11.09 7.09
CA ARG A 133 19.45 -10.73 7.62
C ARG A 133 20.38 -11.94 7.78
N ASP A 134 19.81 -13.07 8.17
CA ASP A 134 20.54 -14.27 8.54
C ASP A 134 19.67 -15.54 8.34
N LEU A 135 20.34 -16.70 8.31
CA LEU A 135 19.71 -17.99 8.08
C LEU A 135 18.71 -18.39 9.19
N ARG A 136 18.93 -17.96 10.44
CA ARG A 136 18.01 -18.30 11.55
C ARG A 136 16.70 -17.57 11.34
N THR A 137 16.76 -16.28 11.01
CA THR A 137 15.59 -15.46 10.67
C THR A 137 14.85 -16.04 9.46
N ALA A 138 15.56 -16.43 8.39
CA ALA A 138 14.93 -17.05 7.22
C ALA A 138 14.19 -18.37 7.57
N ARG A 139 14.81 -19.24 8.38
CA ARG A 139 14.17 -20.50 8.85
C ARG A 139 12.95 -20.22 9.71
N LEU A 140 13.05 -19.26 10.64
CA LEU A 140 11.93 -18.88 11.50
C LEU A 140 10.76 -18.36 10.66
N SER A 141 11.02 -17.52 9.65
CA SER A 141 9.99 -17.02 8.73
C SER A 141 9.24 -18.13 7.99
N ILE A 142 9.94 -19.19 7.58
CA ILE A 142 9.32 -20.37 6.95
C ILE A 142 8.48 -21.14 7.97
N LEU A 143 9.00 -21.39 9.18
CA LEU A 143 8.30 -22.15 10.21
C LEU A 143 7.04 -21.43 10.71
N LEU A 144 7.09 -20.11 10.90
CA LEU A 144 5.93 -19.31 11.29
C LEU A 144 4.82 -19.32 10.23
N ASN A 145 5.15 -19.60 8.97
CA ASN A 145 4.16 -19.71 7.90
C ASN A 145 3.25 -20.94 8.08
N ILE A 146 3.71 -21.98 8.77
CA ILE A 146 2.92 -23.22 9.00
C ILE A 146 1.63 -22.93 9.80
N PRO A 147 1.69 -22.39 11.04
CA PRO A 147 0.48 -22.10 11.80
C PRO A 147 -0.38 -20.99 11.16
N LEU A 148 0.24 -20.02 10.47
CA LEU A 148 -0.47 -18.95 9.78
C LEU A 148 -1.29 -19.48 8.59
N ASN A 149 -0.70 -20.33 7.75
CA ASN A 149 -1.43 -20.96 6.65
C ASN A 149 -2.52 -21.90 7.15
N ALA A 150 -2.29 -22.63 8.26
CA ALA A 150 -3.30 -23.47 8.87
C ALA A 150 -4.51 -22.64 9.33
N LEU A 151 -4.27 -21.52 10.04
CA LEU A 151 -5.33 -20.59 10.44
C LEU A 151 -6.09 -20.04 9.22
N PHE A 152 -5.36 -19.60 8.20
CA PHE A 152 -5.94 -19.01 6.99
C PHE A 152 -6.79 -20.03 6.20
N LEU A 153 -6.35 -21.29 6.15
CA LEU A 153 -7.11 -22.38 5.53
C LEU A 153 -8.40 -22.69 6.29
N ILE A 154 -8.35 -22.73 7.63
CA ILE A 154 -9.54 -22.96 8.47
C ILE A 154 -10.60 -21.87 8.21
N VAL A 155 -10.20 -20.60 8.19
CA VAL A 155 -11.13 -19.49 7.96
C VAL A 155 -11.75 -19.57 6.55
N GLN A 156 -10.98 -19.94 5.53
CA GLN A 156 -11.51 -20.14 4.16
C GLN A 156 -12.48 -21.32 4.05
N LEU A 157 -12.19 -22.44 4.74
CA LEU A 157 -13.11 -23.58 4.76
C LEU A 157 -14.41 -23.21 5.48
N LEU A 158 -14.33 -22.48 6.60
CA LEU A 158 -15.50 -21.98 7.30
C LEU A 158 -16.32 -21.01 6.44
N SER A 159 -15.69 -20.10 5.69
CA SER A 159 -16.43 -19.19 4.80
C SER A 159 -17.13 -19.94 3.67
N GLY A 160 -16.52 -21.02 3.15
CA GLY A 160 -17.16 -21.93 2.20
C GLY A 160 -18.37 -22.67 2.78
N LEU A 161 -18.26 -23.17 4.02
CA LEU A 161 -19.38 -23.81 4.73
C LEU A 161 -20.52 -22.83 5.02
N VAL A 162 -20.20 -21.62 5.48
CA VAL A 162 -21.18 -20.54 5.67
C VAL A 162 -21.91 -20.26 4.36
N SER A 163 -21.18 -20.19 3.24
CA SER A 163 -21.76 -19.98 1.92
C SER A 163 -22.75 -21.07 1.53
N TYR A 164 -22.38 -22.33 1.75
CA TYR A 164 -23.26 -23.46 1.50
C TYR A 164 -24.52 -23.42 2.38
N VAL A 165 -24.37 -23.29 3.70
CA VAL A 165 -25.51 -23.36 4.63
C VAL A 165 -26.47 -22.19 4.42
N TYR A 166 -25.95 -21.00 4.12
CA TYR A 166 -26.78 -19.85 3.81
C TYR A 166 -27.66 -20.06 2.56
N PHE A 167 -27.14 -20.75 1.55
CA PHE A 167 -27.83 -21.01 0.29
C PHE A 167 -28.41 -22.43 0.16
N VAL A 168 -28.47 -23.21 1.24
CA VAL A 168 -28.86 -24.62 1.18
C VAL A 168 -30.25 -24.85 0.56
N GLY A 169 -31.18 -23.91 0.76
CA GLY A 169 -32.54 -23.98 0.21
C GLY A 169 -32.70 -23.40 -1.20
N CYS A 170 -31.77 -22.56 -1.65
CA CYS A 170 -31.79 -22.00 -3.00
C CYS A 170 -30.36 -21.77 -3.49
N ASP A 171 -29.85 -22.75 -4.23
CA ASP A 171 -28.49 -22.69 -4.76
C ASP A 171 -28.33 -21.56 -5.79
N PRO A 172 -27.35 -20.64 -5.62
CA PRO A 172 -27.18 -19.48 -6.49
C PRO A 172 -26.73 -19.84 -7.91
N ILE A 173 -26.06 -20.99 -8.10
CA ILE A 173 -25.64 -21.44 -9.44
C ILE A 173 -26.85 -21.98 -10.21
N SER A 174 -27.60 -22.89 -9.57
CA SER A 174 -28.75 -23.56 -10.19
C SER A 174 -29.91 -22.60 -10.45
N SER A 175 -30.08 -21.57 -9.62
CA SER A 175 -31.05 -20.48 -9.83
C SER A 175 -30.64 -19.46 -10.91
N GLY A 176 -29.43 -19.54 -11.45
CA GLY A 176 -28.91 -18.61 -12.47
C GLY A 176 -28.44 -17.26 -11.93
N SER A 177 -28.47 -17.06 -10.60
CA SER A 177 -27.97 -15.84 -9.94
C SER A 177 -26.44 -15.69 -10.04
N VAL A 178 -25.73 -16.81 -10.17
CA VAL A 178 -24.28 -16.88 -10.28
C VAL A 178 -23.88 -17.78 -11.45
N SER A 179 -23.04 -17.29 -12.35
CA SER A 179 -22.65 -18.05 -13.55
C SER A 179 -21.52 -19.06 -13.32
N LYS A 180 -20.61 -18.81 -12.37
CA LYS A 180 -19.44 -19.66 -12.10
C LYS A 180 -19.25 -19.87 -10.59
N SER A 181 -18.75 -21.05 -10.19
CA SER A 181 -18.51 -21.40 -8.78
C SER A 181 -17.61 -20.41 -8.04
N ASP A 182 -16.63 -19.84 -8.73
CA ASP A 182 -15.65 -18.92 -8.15
C ASP A 182 -16.27 -17.58 -7.70
N GLN A 183 -17.52 -17.31 -8.10
CA GLN A 183 -18.27 -16.10 -7.76
C GLN A 183 -19.14 -16.25 -6.51
N ILE A 184 -19.29 -17.47 -5.95
CA ILE A 184 -20.12 -17.70 -4.76
C ILE A 184 -19.68 -16.83 -3.57
N LEU A 185 -18.37 -16.80 -3.28
CA LEU A 185 -17.86 -16.03 -2.15
C LEU A 185 -18.09 -14.51 -2.31
N PRO A 186 -17.78 -13.88 -3.46
CA PRO A 186 -18.20 -12.50 -3.73
C PRO A 186 -19.71 -12.28 -3.62
N TYR A 187 -20.52 -13.24 -4.09
CA TYR A 187 -21.98 -13.14 -4.09
C TYR A 187 -22.58 -13.15 -2.68
N ILE A 188 -22.17 -14.09 -1.81
CA ILE A 188 -22.66 -14.12 -0.42
C ILE A 188 -22.36 -12.80 0.31
N ILE A 189 -21.26 -12.12 -0.02
CA ILE A 189 -20.89 -10.87 0.63
C ILE A 189 -21.79 -9.72 0.19
N MET A 190 -22.20 -9.72 -1.07
CA MET A 190 -23.23 -8.77 -1.52
C MET A 190 -24.53 -8.97 -0.77
N VAL A 191 -24.91 -10.21 -0.51
CA VAL A 191 -26.16 -10.55 0.20
C VAL A 191 -26.06 -10.27 1.70
N LEU A 192 -25.00 -10.71 2.38
CA LEU A 192 -24.81 -10.52 3.83
C LEU A 192 -24.73 -9.05 4.22
N PHE A 193 -24.16 -8.21 3.35
CA PHE A 193 -23.89 -6.79 3.61
C PHE A 193 -24.68 -5.85 2.71
N ASP A 194 -25.86 -6.25 2.24
CA ASP A 194 -26.66 -5.42 1.33
C ASP A 194 -26.98 -4.03 1.91
N GLY A 195 -27.16 -3.93 3.24
CA GLY A 195 -27.34 -2.65 3.95
C GLY A 195 -26.07 -1.85 4.28
N ILE A 196 -24.87 -2.40 4.03
CA ILE A 196 -23.60 -1.78 4.47
C ILE A 196 -22.63 -1.67 3.27
N PRO A 197 -22.78 -0.63 2.41
CA PRO A 197 -21.97 -0.47 1.19
C PRO A 197 -20.47 -0.39 1.47
N VAL A 198 -20.08 0.10 2.64
CA VAL A 198 -18.68 0.20 3.08
C VAL A 198 -18.02 -1.17 3.16
N ILE A 199 -18.68 -2.17 3.76
CA ILE A 199 -18.11 -3.51 3.93
C ILE A 199 -18.02 -4.24 2.59
N ARG A 200 -19.05 -4.09 1.74
CA ARG A 200 -19.04 -4.63 0.36
C ARG A 200 -17.84 -4.11 -0.43
N GLY A 201 -17.60 -2.80 -0.36
CA GLY A 201 -16.47 -2.16 -1.01
C GLY A 201 -15.12 -2.57 -0.42
N LEU A 202 -14.98 -2.57 0.91
CA LEU A 202 -13.75 -2.99 1.60
C LEU A 202 -13.35 -4.41 1.23
N PHE A 203 -14.31 -5.34 1.16
CA PHE A 203 -14.04 -6.71 0.77
C PHE A 203 -13.59 -6.84 -0.69
N LEU A 204 -14.20 -6.08 -1.60
CA LEU A 204 -13.75 -6.07 -3.00
C LEU A 204 -12.30 -5.56 -3.10
N SER A 205 -11.97 -4.51 -2.34
CA SER A 205 -10.58 -4.02 -2.23
C SER A 205 -9.63 -5.09 -1.68
N VAL A 206 -10.08 -5.92 -0.73
CA VAL A 206 -9.32 -7.05 -0.18
C VAL A 206 -9.01 -8.13 -1.24
N ILE A 207 -10.00 -8.51 -2.06
CA ILE A 207 -9.78 -9.49 -3.14
C ILE A 207 -8.72 -8.94 -4.12
N PHE A 208 -8.83 -7.68 -4.52
CA PHE A 208 -7.83 -7.08 -5.40
C PHE A 208 -6.47 -6.97 -4.73
N ALA A 209 -6.39 -6.60 -3.46
CA ALA A 209 -5.15 -6.59 -2.71
C ALA A 209 -4.43 -7.95 -2.74
N ALA A 210 -5.17 -9.06 -2.56
CA ALA A 210 -4.61 -10.41 -2.67
C ALA A 210 -4.14 -10.76 -4.10
N ALA A 211 -4.83 -10.26 -5.13
CA ALA A 211 -4.39 -10.37 -6.53
C ALA A 211 -3.05 -9.64 -6.76
N ILE A 212 -3.02 -8.40 -6.27
CA ILE A 212 -1.95 -7.44 -6.43
C ILE A 212 -0.65 -7.94 -5.77
N SER A 213 -0.72 -8.58 -4.58
CA SER A 213 0.45 -9.19 -3.93
C SER A 213 1.09 -10.31 -4.78
N THR A 214 0.24 -11.14 -5.39
CA THR A 214 0.68 -12.27 -6.23
C THR A 214 1.31 -11.76 -7.52
N VAL A 215 0.66 -10.80 -8.18
CA VAL A 215 1.14 -10.21 -9.43
C VAL A 215 2.44 -9.46 -9.21
N SER A 216 2.54 -8.63 -8.18
CA SER A 216 3.76 -7.87 -7.88
C SER A 216 4.96 -8.75 -7.54
N SER A 217 4.77 -9.76 -6.69
CA SER A 217 5.82 -10.74 -6.38
C SER A 217 6.27 -11.48 -7.63
N GLY A 218 5.33 -11.93 -8.46
CA GLY A 218 5.64 -12.65 -9.70
C GLY A 218 6.38 -11.81 -10.73
N VAL A 219 5.94 -10.56 -10.96
CA VAL A 219 6.58 -9.61 -11.87
C VAL A 219 7.99 -9.28 -11.41
N ASN A 220 8.18 -8.94 -10.12
CA ASN A 220 9.50 -8.63 -9.57
C ASN A 220 10.46 -9.81 -9.65
N SER A 221 10.02 -11.02 -9.31
CA SER A 221 10.88 -12.21 -9.36
C SER A 221 11.24 -12.61 -10.79
N LEU A 222 10.32 -12.49 -11.76
CA LEU A 222 10.62 -12.80 -13.14
C LEU A 222 11.54 -11.75 -13.79
N ALA A 223 11.33 -10.46 -13.49
CA ALA A 223 12.23 -9.40 -13.93
C ALA A 223 13.65 -9.59 -13.38
N ALA A 224 13.77 -9.99 -12.10
CA ALA A 224 15.05 -10.32 -11.49
C ALA A 224 15.72 -11.53 -12.15
N ALA A 225 14.97 -12.61 -12.41
CA ALA A 225 15.50 -13.80 -13.10
C ALA A 225 15.98 -13.47 -14.53
N ILE A 226 15.19 -12.71 -15.32
CA ILE A 226 15.62 -12.28 -16.66
C ILE A 226 16.90 -11.46 -16.60
N LEU A 227 17.01 -10.55 -15.63
CA LEU A 227 18.16 -9.67 -15.51
C LEU A 227 19.42 -10.42 -15.07
N GLU A 228 19.33 -11.21 -14.00
CA GLU A 228 20.47 -11.91 -13.39
C GLU A 228 20.88 -13.16 -14.16
N ASP A 229 19.92 -13.93 -14.69
CA ASP A 229 20.20 -15.25 -15.26
C ASP A 229 20.37 -15.21 -16.80
N ILE A 230 19.79 -14.21 -17.47
CA ILE A 230 19.85 -14.10 -18.95
C ILE A 230 20.70 -12.90 -19.38
N VAL A 231 20.32 -11.69 -18.97
CA VAL A 231 20.85 -10.45 -19.55
C VAL A 231 22.27 -10.17 -19.08
N LYS A 232 22.57 -10.28 -17.78
CA LYS A 232 23.92 -10.08 -17.27
C LYS A 232 24.91 -11.10 -17.84
N PRO A 233 24.66 -12.43 -17.80
CA PRO A 233 25.56 -13.41 -18.41
C PRO A 233 25.75 -13.18 -19.91
N PHE A 234 24.67 -12.90 -20.64
CA PHE A 234 24.74 -12.62 -22.08
C PHE A 234 25.61 -11.39 -22.39
N LEU A 235 25.44 -10.29 -21.65
CA LEU A 235 26.23 -9.07 -21.84
C LEU A 235 27.69 -9.26 -21.42
N LEU A 236 27.97 -10.07 -20.40
CA LEU A 236 29.32 -10.46 -20.04
C LEU A 236 29.99 -11.26 -21.17
N VAL A 237 29.28 -12.18 -21.81
CA VAL A 237 29.81 -12.97 -22.93
C VAL A 237 30.03 -12.11 -24.18
N VAL A 238 29.04 -11.30 -24.57
CA VAL A 238 29.07 -10.51 -25.82
C VAL A 238 29.96 -9.27 -25.69
N ARG A 239 29.86 -8.55 -24.58
CA ARG A 239 30.46 -7.22 -24.41
C ARG A 239 31.65 -7.19 -23.45
N LYS A 240 31.93 -8.30 -22.74
CA LYS A 240 33.03 -8.45 -21.76
C LYS A 240 33.09 -7.31 -20.73
N ARG A 241 31.94 -6.74 -20.38
CA ARG A 241 31.85 -5.59 -19.48
C ARG A 241 30.73 -5.78 -18.48
N GLU A 242 31.02 -5.48 -17.23
CA GLU A 242 30.01 -5.44 -16.17
C GLU A 242 29.08 -4.23 -16.33
N ILE A 243 27.80 -4.45 -16.08
CA ILE A 243 26.77 -3.42 -16.17
C ILE A 243 26.87 -2.53 -14.93
N SER A 244 26.83 -1.21 -15.11
CA SER A 244 26.74 -0.26 -13.99
C SER A 244 25.51 -0.53 -13.12
N GLU A 245 25.60 -0.27 -11.81
CA GLU A 245 24.47 -0.41 -10.89
C GLU A 245 23.24 0.39 -11.34
N HIS A 246 23.44 1.60 -11.88
CA HIS A 246 22.35 2.44 -12.40
C HIS A 246 21.67 1.82 -13.63
N ALA A 247 22.45 1.27 -14.56
CA ALA A 247 21.91 0.61 -15.75
C ALA A 247 21.20 -0.70 -15.40
N THR A 248 21.71 -1.43 -14.40
CA THR A 248 21.08 -2.64 -13.85
C THR A 248 19.71 -2.32 -13.25
N ALA A 249 19.61 -1.25 -12.46
CA ALA A 249 18.34 -0.79 -11.90
C ALA A 249 17.33 -0.39 -12.99
N LEU A 250 17.77 0.35 -14.01
CA LEU A 250 16.90 0.77 -15.12
C LEU A 250 16.40 -0.42 -15.95
N LEU A 251 17.26 -1.40 -16.21
CA LEU A 251 16.87 -2.64 -16.88
C LEU A 251 15.89 -3.47 -16.05
N ALA A 252 16.07 -3.54 -14.72
CA ALA A 252 15.12 -4.22 -13.83
C ALA A 252 13.71 -3.61 -13.90
N VAL A 253 13.62 -2.28 -13.91
CA VAL A 253 12.37 -1.53 -14.08
C VAL A 253 11.75 -1.84 -15.44
N LEU A 254 12.55 -1.79 -16.52
CA LEU A 254 12.09 -2.08 -17.88
C LEU A 254 11.53 -3.50 -18.01
N PHE A 255 12.25 -4.50 -17.50
CA PHE A 255 11.77 -5.89 -17.53
C PHE A 255 10.53 -6.09 -16.67
N SER A 256 10.41 -5.40 -15.55
CA SER A 256 9.19 -5.43 -14.73
C SER A 256 7.98 -4.90 -15.51
N ILE A 257 8.16 -3.82 -16.28
CA ILE A 257 7.09 -3.27 -17.15
C ILE A 257 6.74 -4.25 -18.26
N ILE A 258 7.73 -4.81 -18.95
CA ILE A 258 7.51 -5.78 -20.05
C ILE A 258 6.76 -7.01 -19.54
N VAL A 259 7.25 -7.62 -18.44
CA VAL A 259 6.61 -8.78 -17.82
C VAL A 259 5.19 -8.46 -17.40
N GLY A 260 4.97 -7.30 -16.76
CA GLY A 260 3.64 -6.85 -16.36
C GLY A 260 2.68 -6.72 -17.54
N LEU A 261 3.09 -6.06 -18.62
CA LEU A 261 2.28 -5.97 -19.84
C LEU A 261 2.00 -7.34 -20.48
N CYS A 262 2.97 -8.25 -20.49
CA CYS A 262 2.77 -9.63 -20.94
C CYS A 262 1.75 -10.38 -20.06
N THR A 263 1.77 -10.18 -18.73
CA THR A 263 0.78 -10.81 -17.83
C THR A 263 -0.63 -10.24 -18.03
N VAL A 264 -0.76 -8.94 -18.31
CA VAL A 264 -2.04 -8.33 -18.69
C VAL A 264 -2.55 -8.93 -20.00
N GLY A 265 -1.70 -9.00 -21.03
CA GLY A 265 -2.04 -9.63 -22.31
C GLY A 265 -2.48 -11.09 -22.16
N MET A 266 -1.75 -11.88 -21.37
CA MET A 266 -2.11 -13.27 -21.09
C MET A 266 -3.44 -13.41 -20.33
N SER A 267 -3.83 -12.41 -19.52
CA SER A 267 -5.10 -12.43 -18.79
C SER A 267 -6.32 -12.31 -19.72
N PHE A 268 -6.18 -11.62 -20.85
CA PHE A 268 -7.22 -11.57 -21.88
C PHE A 268 -7.47 -12.94 -22.52
N VAL A 269 -6.45 -13.79 -22.63
CA VAL A 269 -6.60 -15.17 -23.13
C VAL A 269 -7.52 -15.96 -22.19
N PHE A 270 -7.36 -15.80 -20.88
CA PHE A 270 -8.24 -16.46 -19.90
C PHE A 270 -9.69 -16.00 -19.94
N MET A 271 -9.97 -14.78 -20.44
CA MET A 271 -11.35 -14.34 -20.64
C MET A 271 -12.09 -15.19 -21.67
N VAL A 272 -11.35 -15.76 -22.63
CA VAL A 272 -11.90 -16.64 -23.69
C VAL A 272 -11.92 -18.11 -23.25
N MET A 273 -11.18 -18.47 -22.19
CA MET A 273 -11.13 -19.84 -21.69
C MET A 273 -12.35 -20.21 -20.84
N GLY A 274 -12.82 -21.46 -20.98
CA GLY A 274 -14.01 -22.01 -20.32
C GLY A 274 -13.88 -22.19 -18.80
N PRO A 275 -14.88 -22.80 -18.13
CA PRO A 275 -15.04 -22.80 -16.66
C PRO A 275 -13.98 -23.57 -15.83
N ARG A 276 -12.97 -24.19 -16.45
CA ARG A 276 -11.97 -25.05 -15.77
C ARG A 276 -10.61 -24.39 -15.56
N VAL A 277 -10.54 -23.06 -15.55
CA VAL A 277 -9.27 -22.31 -15.51
C VAL A 277 -8.45 -22.58 -14.25
N LEU A 278 -9.10 -22.74 -13.09
CA LEU A 278 -8.42 -22.98 -11.82
C LEU A 278 -7.67 -24.32 -11.78
N GLN A 279 -8.33 -25.40 -12.23
CA GLN A 279 -7.71 -26.72 -12.31
C GLN A 279 -6.54 -26.71 -13.29
N PHE A 280 -6.70 -26.06 -14.45
CA PHE A 280 -5.64 -25.89 -15.44
C PHE A 280 -4.38 -25.23 -14.85
N ALA A 281 -4.55 -24.18 -14.03
CA ALA A 281 -3.41 -23.52 -13.42
C ALA A 281 -2.71 -24.38 -12.37
N PHE A 282 -3.44 -25.12 -11.54
CA PHE A 282 -2.81 -26.02 -10.56
C PHE A 282 -2.07 -27.19 -11.24
N SER A 283 -2.62 -27.77 -12.31
CA SER A 283 -1.92 -28.79 -13.09
C SER A 283 -0.64 -28.26 -13.72
N LEU A 284 -0.67 -27.03 -14.26
CA LEU A 284 0.49 -26.40 -14.86
C LEU A 284 1.56 -26.05 -13.81
N PHE A 285 1.14 -25.72 -12.59
CA PHE A 285 2.05 -25.49 -11.48
C PHE A 285 2.80 -26.77 -11.10
N GLY A 286 2.11 -27.91 -10.99
CA GLY A 286 2.74 -29.20 -10.71
C GLY A 286 3.66 -29.66 -11.85
N ALA A 287 3.21 -29.53 -13.09
CA ALA A 287 3.94 -29.94 -14.29
C ALA A 287 5.22 -29.13 -14.55
N MET A 288 5.22 -27.83 -14.22
CA MET A 288 6.40 -26.96 -14.35
C MET A 288 7.27 -26.95 -13.09
N GLY A 289 6.67 -27.10 -11.91
CA GLY A 289 7.37 -27.14 -10.63
C GLY A 289 8.18 -28.43 -10.43
N GLY A 290 7.69 -29.57 -10.92
CA GLY A 290 8.38 -30.86 -10.85
C GLY A 290 9.76 -30.89 -11.52
N PRO A 291 9.90 -30.49 -12.79
CA PRO A 291 11.19 -30.44 -13.49
C PRO A 291 12.22 -29.52 -12.80
N ILE A 292 11.77 -28.36 -12.31
CA ILE A 292 12.65 -27.42 -11.58
C ILE A 292 13.08 -28.05 -10.26
N LEU A 293 12.14 -28.57 -9.47
CA LEU A 293 12.43 -29.29 -8.23
C LEU A 293 13.43 -30.43 -8.46
N ALA A 294 13.31 -31.14 -9.58
CA ALA A 294 14.21 -32.22 -9.92
C ALA A 294 15.66 -31.77 -10.12
N VAL A 295 15.90 -30.71 -10.89
CA VAL A 295 17.26 -30.20 -11.12
C VAL A 295 17.92 -29.75 -9.81
N PHE A 296 17.18 -29.02 -8.97
CA PHE A 296 17.66 -28.61 -7.64
C PHE A 296 17.95 -29.81 -6.74
N THR A 297 17.08 -30.82 -6.74
CA THR A 297 17.24 -32.03 -5.94
C THR A 297 18.45 -32.85 -6.40
N LEU A 298 18.63 -33.01 -7.72
CA LEU A 298 19.79 -33.68 -8.31
C LEU A 298 21.09 -32.98 -7.87
N GLY A 299 21.16 -31.65 -7.95
CA GLY A 299 22.34 -30.89 -7.54
C GLY A 299 22.66 -30.94 -6.03
N MET A 300 21.64 -30.95 -5.15
CA MET A 300 21.84 -30.93 -3.70
C MET A 300 22.01 -32.32 -3.07
N VAL A 301 21.44 -33.36 -3.68
CA VAL A 301 21.32 -34.70 -3.10
C VAL A 301 22.13 -35.74 -3.87
N ILE A 302 22.30 -35.60 -5.18
CA ILE A 302 22.95 -36.59 -6.05
C ILE A 302 24.15 -35.91 -6.78
N PRO A 303 25.24 -35.59 -6.07
CA PRO A 303 26.37 -34.83 -6.61
C PRO A 303 27.10 -35.49 -7.79
N CYS A 304 26.90 -36.80 -8.01
CA CYS A 304 27.51 -37.52 -9.13
C CYS A 304 26.90 -37.17 -10.49
N VAL A 305 25.73 -36.53 -10.54
CA VAL A 305 25.05 -36.17 -11.79
C VAL A 305 25.77 -35.00 -12.47
N ASN A 306 26.10 -35.17 -13.75
CA ASN A 306 26.73 -34.15 -14.59
C ASN A 306 25.69 -33.21 -15.23
N TRP A 307 26.14 -32.10 -15.83
CA TRP A 307 25.23 -31.10 -16.42
C TRP A 307 24.39 -31.68 -17.59
N GLN A 308 24.93 -32.66 -18.33
CA GLN A 308 24.23 -33.31 -19.44
C GLN A 308 23.09 -34.21 -18.94
N GLY A 309 23.32 -34.98 -17.87
CA GLY A 309 22.29 -35.77 -17.21
C GLY A 309 21.23 -34.90 -16.55
N ALA A 310 21.62 -33.81 -15.90
CA ALA A 310 20.67 -32.83 -15.37
C ALA A 310 19.79 -32.22 -16.48
N LEU A 311 20.37 -31.86 -17.63
CA LEU A 311 19.65 -31.35 -18.79
C LEU A 311 18.69 -32.40 -19.39
N GLY A 312 19.17 -33.65 -19.55
CA GLY A 312 18.34 -34.75 -20.05
C GLY A 312 17.16 -35.09 -19.12
N GLY A 313 17.41 -35.09 -17.80
CA GLY A 313 16.37 -35.24 -16.78
C GLY A 313 15.34 -34.10 -16.82
N LEU A 314 15.79 -32.85 -16.98
CA LEU A 314 14.92 -31.67 -17.11
C LEU A 314 14.00 -31.80 -18.33
N ILE A 315 14.54 -32.15 -19.51
CA ILE A 315 13.77 -32.28 -20.76
C ILE A 315 12.77 -33.44 -20.66
N CYS A 316 13.18 -34.58 -20.11
CA CYS A 316 12.28 -35.72 -19.90
C CYS A 316 11.12 -35.35 -18.96
N SER A 317 11.45 -34.78 -17.80
CA SER A 317 10.43 -34.40 -16.82
C SER A 317 9.48 -33.32 -17.34
N LEU A 318 9.97 -32.35 -18.11
CA LEU A 318 9.12 -31.34 -18.75
C LEU A 318 8.15 -31.98 -19.77
N THR A 319 8.65 -32.89 -20.59
CA THR A 319 7.84 -33.64 -21.56
C THR A 319 6.75 -34.45 -20.86
N VAL A 320 7.09 -35.21 -19.81
CA VAL A 320 6.12 -35.98 -19.01
C VAL A 320 5.07 -35.07 -18.39
N GLY A 321 5.49 -33.97 -17.76
CA GLY A 321 4.57 -33.00 -17.15
C GLY A 321 3.60 -32.38 -18.15
N LEU A 322 4.08 -32.00 -19.34
CA LEU A 322 3.24 -31.45 -20.41
C LEU A 322 2.26 -32.49 -20.95
N VAL A 323 2.69 -33.73 -21.19
CA VAL A 323 1.84 -34.82 -21.66
C VAL A 323 0.72 -35.12 -20.65
N LEU A 324 1.04 -35.19 -19.35
CA LEU A 324 0.04 -35.39 -18.29
C LEU A 324 -0.94 -34.22 -18.18
N THR A 325 -0.45 -32.98 -18.37
CA THR A 325 -1.30 -31.79 -18.31
C THR A 325 -2.26 -31.72 -19.50
N VAL A 326 -1.76 -31.90 -20.72
CA VAL A 326 -2.59 -31.89 -21.94
C VAL A 326 -3.57 -33.06 -21.92
N GLY A 327 -3.10 -34.27 -21.59
CA GLY A 327 -3.95 -35.45 -21.51
C GLY A 327 -5.05 -35.33 -20.45
N GLY A 328 -4.76 -34.77 -19.28
CA GLY A 328 -5.77 -34.52 -18.24
C GLY A 328 -6.82 -33.47 -18.61
N ILE A 329 -6.50 -32.54 -19.53
CA ILE A 329 -7.47 -31.59 -20.09
C ILE A 329 -8.39 -32.29 -21.10
N LEU A 330 -7.82 -33.15 -21.96
CA LEU A 330 -8.54 -33.88 -22.99
C LEU A 330 -9.43 -35.00 -22.43
N HIS A 331 -8.98 -35.64 -21.33
CA HIS A 331 -9.70 -36.72 -20.63
C HIS A 331 -10.05 -36.30 -19.19
N PRO A 332 -11.06 -35.43 -19.00
CA PRO A 332 -11.44 -34.95 -17.69
C PRO A 332 -12.08 -36.05 -16.85
N ASN A 333 -11.62 -36.22 -15.60
CA ASN A 333 -12.33 -37.06 -14.63
C ASN A 333 -13.69 -36.43 -14.29
N PRO A 334 -14.79 -37.20 -14.29
CA PRO A 334 -16.07 -36.73 -13.77
C PRO A 334 -15.94 -36.57 -12.24
N SER A 335 -15.80 -35.33 -11.77
CA SER A 335 -15.93 -35.05 -10.34
C SER A 335 -17.42 -35.00 -9.99
N SER A 336 -17.87 -35.91 -9.14
CA SER A 336 -19.22 -35.89 -8.57
C SER A 336 -19.40 -34.62 -7.74
N VAL A 337 -20.26 -33.72 -8.20
CA VAL A 337 -20.68 -32.56 -7.40
C VAL A 337 -21.65 -33.06 -6.35
N LEU A 338 -21.43 -32.70 -5.09
CA LEU A 338 -22.34 -33.01 -3.98
C LEU A 338 -23.71 -32.36 -4.22
N PRO A 339 -24.83 -32.97 -3.76
CA PRO A 339 -26.18 -32.51 -4.06
C PRO A 339 -26.41 -31.06 -3.61
N LEU A 340 -27.23 -30.35 -4.40
CA LEU A 340 -27.68 -28.98 -4.20
C LEU A 340 -29.21 -28.95 -4.34
N SER A 341 -29.88 -28.07 -3.61
CA SER A 341 -31.35 -27.94 -3.63
C SER A 341 -31.79 -26.57 -4.17
N THR A 342 -32.94 -26.55 -4.83
CA THR A 342 -33.63 -25.35 -5.33
C THR A 342 -35.06 -25.25 -4.79
N GLU A 343 -35.42 -26.03 -3.77
CA GLU A 343 -36.80 -26.16 -3.27
C GLU A 343 -37.41 -24.84 -2.77
N ASN A 344 -36.60 -23.90 -2.26
CA ASN A 344 -37.05 -22.60 -1.77
C ASN A 344 -36.78 -21.43 -2.74
N CYS A 345 -36.43 -21.69 -4.00
CA CYS A 345 -36.24 -20.61 -4.98
C CYS A 345 -37.61 -20.07 -5.47
N THR A 346 -37.76 -18.74 -5.53
CA THR A 346 -39.01 -18.06 -5.90
C THR A 346 -39.28 -18.00 -7.42
N THR A 347 -38.58 -18.80 -8.23
CA THR A 347 -38.73 -18.83 -9.70
C THR A 347 -39.26 -20.18 -10.15
N ASP A 348 -40.24 -20.16 -11.05
CA ASP A 348 -40.91 -21.34 -11.65
C ASP A 348 -39.96 -22.21 -12.49
N PHE A 349 -39.03 -22.92 -11.84
CA PHE A 349 -38.20 -23.94 -12.49
C PHE A 349 -38.53 -25.32 -11.90
N ASN A 350 -39.38 -26.04 -12.64
CA ASN A 350 -39.97 -27.32 -12.30
C ASN A 350 -39.02 -28.51 -12.55
N TYR A 351 -37.78 -28.45 -12.05
CA TYR A 351 -36.82 -29.56 -12.18
C TYR A 351 -36.05 -29.80 -10.88
N SER A 352 -36.52 -30.73 -10.06
CA SER A 352 -35.72 -31.37 -9.01
C SER A 352 -34.70 -32.31 -9.69
N LEU A 353 -33.49 -31.83 -9.97
CA LEU A 353 -32.40 -32.68 -10.47
C LEU A 353 -31.79 -33.48 -9.31
N VAL A 354 -32.44 -34.59 -8.96
CA VAL A 354 -31.82 -35.66 -8.18
C VAL A 354 -30.84 -36.38 -9.11
N ILE A 355 -29.58 -35.95 -9.11
CA ILE A 355 -28.52 -36.69 -9.82
C ILE A 355 -28.25 -37.97 -9.04
N ASN A 356 -28.79 -39.08 -9.52
CA ASN A 356 -28.42 -40.41 -9.09
C ASN A 356 -26.93 -40.63 -9.40
N VAL A 357 -26.09 -40.62 -8.36
CA VAL A 357 -24.65 -40.90 -8.49
C VAL A 357 -24.48 -42.38 -8.83
N LYS A 358 -24.51 -42.73 -10.12
CA LYS A 358 -23.96 -44.01 -10.57
C LYS A 358 -22.45 -43.91 -10.43
N ASN A 359 -21.88 -44.68 -9.50
CA ASN A 359 -20.46 -45.02 -9.50
C ASN A 359 -20.18 -45.82 -10.78
N VAL A 360 -19.82 -45.11 -11.85
CA VAL A 360 -19.30 -45.74 -13.06
C VAL A 360 -17.82 -45.99 -12.78
N ASP A 361 -17.46 -47.25 -12.54
CA ASP A 361 -16.06 -47.67 -12.51
C ASP A 361 -15.45 -47.38 -13.88
N GLN A 362 -14.72 -46.26 -13.97
CA GLN A 362 -14.07 -45.85 -15.21
C GLN A 362 -12.83 -46.73 -15.46
N PRO A 363 -12.56 -47.09 -16.74
CA PRO A 363 -11.35 -47.81 -17.10
C PRO A 363 -10.09 -47.00 -16.75
N TRP A 364 -9.01 -47.71 -16.41
CA TRP A 364 -7.74 -47.11 -16.01
C TRP A 364 -7.18 -46.21 -17.12
N ASN A 365 -7.04 -44.92 -16.84
CA ASN A 365 -6.41 -43.95 -17.72
C ASN A 365 -5.31 -43.19 -16.97
N ILE A 366 -4.09 -43.16 -17.51
CA ILE A 366 -2.96 -42.46 -16.89
C ILE A 366 -3.21 -40.95 -16.78
N PHE A 367 -4.04 -40.40 -17.67
CA PHE A 367 -4.45 -39.00 -17.67
C PHE A 367 -5.46 -38.64 -16.58
N SER A 368 -6.01 -39.64 -15.89
CA SER A 368 -6.88 -39.48 -14.72
C SER A 368 -6.11 -39.24 -13.42
N LEU A 369 -4.78 -39.18 -13.47
CA LEU A 369 -3.94 -38.99 -12.27
C LEU A 369 -4.27 -37.64 -11.60
N SER A 370 -4.37 -37.63 -10.27
CA SER A 370 -4.56 -36.37 -9.54
C SER A 370 -3.41 -35.39 -9.82
N TYR A 371 -3.77 -34.14 -10.15
CA TYR A 371 -2.81 -33.08 -10.47
C TYR A 371 -1.79 -32.83 -9.34
N LEU A 372 -2.11 -33.20 -8.09
CA LEU A 372 -1.22 -33.09 -6.94
C LEU A 372 0.02 -34.01 -7.08
N TYR A 373 -0.09 -35.13 -7.78
CA TYR A 373 1.04 -36.05 -7.99
C TYR A 373 1.97 -35.65 -9.13
N TYR A 374 1.60 -34.68 -9.97
CA TYR A 374 2.37 -34.32 -11.16
C TYR A 374 3.81 -33.94 -10.81
N THR A 375 4.00 -33.17 -9.73
CA THR A 375 5.33 -32.75 -9.26
C THR A 375 6.23 -33.94 -8.91
N LEU A 376 5.69 -34.96 -8.21
CA LEU A 376 6.44 -36.14 -7.80
C LEU A 376 6.73 -37.07 -8.98
N VAL A 377 5.77 -37.27 -9.89
CA VAL A 377 5.99 -38.07 -11.11
C VAL A 377 7.08 -37.43 -11.97
N CYS A 378 7.03 -36.12 -12.15
CA CYS A 378 8.07 -35.36 -12.84
C CYS A 378 9.45 -35.51 -12.17
N LEU A 379 9.50 -35.40 -10.84
CA LEU A 379 10.74 -35.60 -10.07
C LEU A 379 11.33 -36.99 -10.28
N CYS A 380 10.51 -38.04 -10.18
CA CYS A 380 10.94 -39.42 -10.41
C CYS A 380 11.42 -39.63 -11.84
N ALA A 381 10.68 -39.15 -12.84
CA ALA A 381 11.05 -39.26 -14.26
C ALA A 381 12.41 -38.59 -14.54
N ALA A 382 12.66 -37.39 -14.00
CA ALA A 382 13.94 -36.72 -14.14
C ALA A 382 15.09 -37.52 -13.53
N ILE A 383 14.91 -38.06 -12.31
CA ILE A 383 15.97 -38.84 -11.62
C ILE A 383 16.29 -40.12 -12.41
N LEU A 384 15.26 -40.83 -12.89
CA LEU A 384 15.39 -42.06 -13.66
C LEU A 384 16.14 -41.86 -14.99
N VAL A 385 16.07 -40.68 -15.59
CA VAL A 385 16.75 -40.36 -16.86
C VAL A 385 18.11 -39.68 -16.62
N ALA A 386 18.24 -38.85 -15.60
CA ALA A 386 19.46 -38.11 -15.32
C ALA A 386 20.63 -39.03 -14.95
N ILE A 387 20.39 -40.05 -14.11
CA ILE A 387 21.44 -40.97 -13.65
C ILE A 387 22.04 -41.79 -14.81
N PRO A 388 21.24 -42.46 -15.68
CA PRO A 388 21.78 -43.18 -16.83
C PRO A 388 22.53 -42.29 -17.81
N ILE A 389 22.02 -41.08 -18.11
CA ILE A 389 22.71 -40.16 -19.03
C ILE A 389 24.04 -39.71 -18.42
N SER A 390 24.10 -39.42 -17.12
CA SER A 390 25.37 -39.14 -16.46
C SER A 390 26.32 -40.34 -16.42
N ALA A 391 25.80 -41.57 -16.38
CA ALA A 391 26.64 -42.77 -16.49
C ALA A 391 27.23 -42.94 -17.90
N ILE A 392 26.48 -42.56 -18.95
CA ILE A 392 26.93 -42.63 -20.35
C ILE A 392 28.00 -41.57 -20.67
N PHE A 393 27.84 -40.36 -20.12
CA PHE A 393 28.70 -39.21 -20.42
C PHE A 393 29.72 -38.88 -19.30
N ASP A 394 30.11 -39.88 -18.52
CA ASP A 394 30.90 -39.78 -17.28
C ASP A 394 30.24 -38.97 -16.16
N PHE A 395 30.18 -39.57 -14.96
CA PHE A 395 29.72 -38.88 -13.75
C PHE A 395 30.58 -37.64 -13.46
N ASN A 396 30.02 -36.70 -12.69
CA ASN A 396 30.66 -35.43 -12.32
C ASN A 396 31.81 -35.58 -11.30
N SER A 397 32.81 -36.41 -11.63
CA SER A 397 33.94 -36.77 -10.78
C SER A 397 35.10 -35.77 -10.84
N LYS A 398 35.05 -34.79 -11.75
CA LYS A 398 36.17 -33.84 -12.02
C LYS A 398 36.09 -32.53 -11.22
N HIS A 399 34.94 -32.20 -10.63
CA HIS A 399 34.75 -30.97 -9.85
C HIS A 399 34.09 -31.26 -8.50
N LEU A 400 34.86 -31.17 -7.42
CA LEU A 400 34.35 -31.38 -6.07
C LEU A 400 33.39 -30.26 -5.67
N VAL A 401 32.18 -30.64 -5.25
CA VAL A 401 31.17 -29.67 -4.81
C VAL A 401 31.54 -29.14 -3.41
N PRO A 402 31.44 -27.83 -3.13
CA PRO A 402 31.59 -27.31 -1.78
C PRO A 402 30.59 -27.95 -0.81
N GLY A 403 31.06 -28.53 0.30
CA GLY A 403 30.19 -29.24 1.26
C GLY A 403 29.07 -28.39 1.86
N GLN A 404 29.20 -27.05 1.86
CA GLN A 404 28.15 -26.12 2.32
C GLN A 404 26.90 -26.12 1.43
N LEU A 405 27.02 -26.50 0.16
CA LEU A 405 25.92 -26.55 -0.81
C LEU A 405 25.15 -27.88 -0.76
N LEU A 406 25.72 -28.91 -0.12
CA LEU A 406 25.08 -30.21 0.05
C LEU A 406 24.21 -30.23 1.30
N ALA A 407 23.04 -30.86 1.16
CA ALA A 407 22.20 -31.16 2.31
C ALA A 407 22.97 -31.98 3.35
N TRP A 408 22.75 -31.71 4.64
CA TRP A 408 23.52 -32.35 5.70
C TRP A 408 23.24 -33.87 5.76
N GLN A 409 22.02 -34.29 5.38
CA GLN A 409 21.65 -35.70 5.26
C GLN A 409 22.47 -36.39 4.16
N THR A 410 22.66 -35.73 3.03
CA THR A 410 23.51 -36.22 1.93
C THR A 410 24.94 -36.42 2.41
N ARG A 411 25.50 -35.44 3.13
CA ARG A 411 26.83 -35.57 3.73
C ARG A 411 26.93 -36.74 4.71
N ALA A 412 25.91 -36.94 5.55
CA ALA A 412 25.86 -38.07 6.48
C ALA A 412 25.75 -39.42 5.76
N PHE A 413 24.96 -39.50 4.69
CA PHE A 413 24.80 -40.70 3.87
C PHE A 413 26.09 -41.06 3.14
N TYR A 414 26.68 -40.11 2.41
CA TYR A 414 27.90 -40.37 1.65
C TYR A 414 29.12 -40.64 2.54
N ARG A 415 29.18 -40.13 3.78
CA ARG A 415 30.21 -40.51 4.76
C ARG A 415 30.14 -41.99 5.17
N ARG A 416 28.98 -42.64 5.03
CA ARG A 416 28.78 -44.06 5.36
C ARG A 416 29.04 -45.00 4.17
N LEU A 417 29.30 -44.45 2.97
CA LEU A 417 29.61 -45.27 1.81
C LEU A 417 31.06 -45.83 1.90
N PRO A 418 31.32 -47.03 1.35
CA PRO A 418 32.66 -47.61 1.30
C PRO A 418 33.67 -46.71 0.58
N SER A 419 34.95 -46.80 0.94
CA SER A 419 36.08 -46.04 0.37
C SER A 419 36.30 -46.21 -1.14
N CYS A 420 35.61 -47.16 -1.78
CA CYS A 420 35.62 -47.36 -3.23
C CYS A 420 34.81 -46.31 -4.01
N PHE A 421 33.97 -45.50 -3.32
CA PHE A 421 33.25 -44.40 -3.97
C PHE A 421 34.14 -43.14 -4.07
N PRO A 422 34.30 -42.53 -5.26
CA PRO A 422 35.11 -41.33 -5.42
C PRO A 422 34.53 -40.18 -4.57
N LYS A 423 35.42 -39.43 -3.90
CA LYS A 423 35.03 -38.29 -3.06
C LYS A 423 34.26 -37.27 -3.91
N GLN A 424 33.05 -36.90 -3.49
CA GLN A 424 32.15 -36.04 -4.25
C GLN A 424 32.15 -34.58 -3.77
N TRP A 425 32.76 -34.28 -2.61
CA TRP A 425 32.78 -32.93 -2.03
C TRP A 425 34.06 -32.62 -1.25
N GLU A 426 34.32 -31.33 -1.06
CA GLU A 426 35.39 -30.82 -0.20
C GLU A 426 34.84 -30.19 1.08
N GLU A 427 35.50 -30.45 2.22
CA GLU A 427 35.31 -29.69 3.46
C GLU A 427 36.26 -28.50 3.45
N LYS A 428 35.72 -27.30 3.26
CA LYS A 428 36.44 -26.07 3.59
C LYS A 428 36.11 -25.69 5.03
N THR A 429 37.13 -25.56 5.87
CA THR A 429 37.04 -24.95 7.20
C THR A 429 36.52 -23.51 7.06
N ASP A 430 35.53 -23.15 7.88
CA ASP A 430 34.91 -21.81 7.90
C ASP A 430 35.99 -20.73 8.04
N GLY A 431 36.33 -20.05 6.93
CA GLY A 431 37.36 -19.00 6.96
C GLY A 431 37.79 -18.42 5.60
N GLN A 432 37.64 -19.12 4.47
CA GLN A 432 38.02 -18.58 3.16
C GLN A 432 36.79 -18.25 2.30
N LYS A 433 36.46 -16.95 2.24
CA LYS A 433 35.53 -16.38 1.25
C LYS A 433 36.05 -16.63 -0.16
N PHE A 434 35.11 -16.81 -1.10
CA PHE A 434 35.32 -16.94 -2.55
C PHE A 434 36.43 -16.01 -3.07
N HIS A 435 37.52 -16.56 -3.57
CA HIS A 435 38.59 -15.80 -4.22
C HIS A 435 38.87 -16.35 -5.62
N ASP A 436 38.33 -15.64 -6.61
CA ASP A 436 38.60 -15.83 -8.03
C ASP A 436 40.08 -15.51 -8.37
N PRO A 437 40.77 -16.30 -9.21
CA PRO A 437 42.15 -16.02 -9.62
C PRO A 437 42.31 -14.75 -10.46
N ILE A 438 41.23 -14.25 -11.08
CA ILE A 438 41.19 -13.00 -11.84
C ILE A 438 41.37 -11.78 -10.91
N VAL A 439 40.83 -11.85 -9.69
CA VAL A 439 40.93 -10.79 -8.68
C VAL A 439 42.36 -10.63 -8.14
N ARG A 440 43.20 -11.69 -8.20
CA ARG A 440 44.61 -11.63 -7.78
C ARG A 440 45.49 -10.78 -8.71
N LYS A 441 45.13 -10.67 -9.99
CA LYS A 441 45.88 -9.87 -10.97
C LYS A 441 45.47 -8.39 -10.92
N LEU A 442 44.22 -8.09 -10.55
CA LEU A 442 43.73 -6.73 -10.30
C LEU A 442 44.16 -6.19 -8.92
N ASN A 443 44.11 -7.01 -7.87
CA ASN A 443 44.47 -6.55 -6.51
C ASN A 443 45.97 -6.28 -6.30
N ARG A 444 46.85 -6.81 -7.15
CA ARG A 444 48.28 -6.45 -7.10
C ARG A 444 48.60 -5.12 -7.77
N LEU A 445 47.70 -4.58 -8.61
CA LEU A 445 47.89 -3.29 -9.27
C LEU A 445 47.33 -2.11 -8.45
N CYS A 446 46.43 -2.34 -7.50
CA CYS A 446 45.76 -1.29 -6.73
C CYS A 446 46.20 -1.13 -5.27
N CYS A 447 47.15 -1.94 -4.77
CA CYS A 447 47.62 -1.85 -3.38
C CYS A 447 49.11 -1.55 -3.31
N ASN A 448 49.47 -0.32 -3.63
CA ASN A 448 50.65 0.34 -3.09
C ASN A 448 50.39 1.85 -3.07
N GLU A 449 49.75 2.34 -2.00
CA GLU A 449 50.26 3.48 -1.24
C GLU A 449 49.39 3.76 -0.01
N LYS A 450 50.09 3.99 1.10
CA LYS A 450 49.55 4.30 2.43
C LYS A 450 49.08 5.75 2.46
N TRP A 451 47.82 6.01 2.80
CA TRP A 451 47.44 7.18 3.60
C TRP A 451 46.30 6.80 4.56
N LYS A 452 46.61 6.83 5.87
CA LYS A 452 45.64 6.74 6.96
C LYS A 452 44.89 8.07 7.04
N LEU A 453 43.65 8.09 6.58
CA LEU A 453 42.63 9.01 7.10
C LEU A 453 41.64 8.17 7.90
N LYS A 454 41.46 8.54 9.16
CA LYS A 454 40.58 7.88 10.12
C LYS A 454 39.14 8.27 9.79
N GLU A 455 38.58 7.71 8.72
CA GLU A 455 37.14 7.68 8.54
C GLU A 455 36.56 6.68 9.54
N HIS A 456 35.71 7.17 10.44
CA HIS A 456 34.79 6.32 11.17
C HIS A 456 33.93 5.57 10.15
N SER A 457 34.30 4.33 9.87
CA SER A 457 33.46 3.37 9.17
C SER A 457 32.23 3.13 10.05
N LEU A 458 31.15 3.82 9.70
CA LEU A 458 29.80 3.52 10.16
C LEU A 458 29.53 2.06 9.83
N SER A 459 29.62 1.21 10.85
CA SER A 459 29.09 -0.15 10.79
C SER A 459 27.60 -0.06 10.42
N ASP A 460 27.16 -0.83 9.43
CA ASP A 460 25.78 -0.99 8.94
C ASP A 460 24.74 -1.48 10.00
N ASN A 461 25.01 -1.30 11.29
CA ASN A 461 24.15 -1.65 12.43
C ASN A 461 23.81 -0.46 13.35
N THR A 462 24.06 0.79 12.95
CA THR A 462 23.63 1.95 13.75
C THR A 462 22.21 2.38 13.37
N ALA A 463 21.43 2.79 14.39
CA ALA A 463 20.06 3.27 14.26
C ALA A 463 19.87 4.36 13.18
N GLU A 464 20.93 5.06 12.76
CA GLU A 464 20.92 6.03 11.65
C GLU A 464 20.58 5.41 10.29
N ALA A 465 21.06 4.19 10.02
CA ALA A 465 20.81 3.51 8.74
C ALA A 465 19.34 3.12 8.55
N LEU A 466 18.65 2.86 9.67
CA LEU A 466 17.23 2.49 9.73
C LEU A 466 16.31 3.72 9.70
N THR A 467 16.79 4.89 10.18
CA THR A 467 15.96 6.10 10.36
C THR A 467 15.96 7.03 9.17
N LEU A 468 17.09 7.19 8.48
CA LEU A 468 17.20 8.06 7.31
C LEU A 468 16.99 7.34 5.97
N GLY A 469 16.60 6.05 5.99
CA GLY A 469 16.52 5.26 4.76
C GLY A 469 17.85 5.22 3.99
N ASN A 470 18.97 5.18 4.74
CA ASN A 470 20.33 5.25 4.23
C ASN A 470 20.66 6.51 3.40
N ARG A 471 19.83 7.57 3.47
CA ARG A 471 19.86 8.74 2.55
C ARG A 471 19.92 8.34 1.06
N ARG A 472 19.37 7.17 0.71
CA ARG A 472 19.40 6.60 -0.65
C ARG A 472 18.05 6.69 -1.36
N LEU A 473 17.09 7.40 -0.78
CA LEU A 473 15.79 7.59 -1.39
C LEU A 473 15.92 8.52 -2.60
N THR A 474 15.39 8.05 -3.73
CA THR A 474 15.39 8.78 -4.99
C THR A 474 14.40 9.94 -4.94
N LEU A 475 14.49 10.85 -5.91
CA LEU A 475 13.67 12.06 -6.01
C LEU A 475 12.16 11.78 -5.90
N PHE A 476 11.68 10.78 -6.65
CA PHE A 476 10.24 10.53 -6.82
C PHE A 476 9.52 10.08 -5.53
N PRO A 477 10.02 9.09 -4.76
CA PRO A 477 9.43 8.72 -3.48
C PRO A 477 9.34 9.89 -2.51
N ILE A 478 10.38 10.73 -2.40
CA ILE A 478 10.37 11.86 -1.46
C ILE A 478 9.39 12.94 -1.92
N MET A 479 9.43 13.31 -3.21
CA MET A 479 8.51 14.28 -3.79
C MET A 479 7.06 13.88 -3.55
N SER A 480 6.72 12.61 -3.82
CA SER A 480 5.36 12.08 -3.63
C SER A 480 4.97 11.96 -2.15
N SER A 481 5.91 11.57 -1.28
CA SER A 481 5.64 11.54 0.15
C SER A 481 5.33 12.93 0.68
N VAL A 482 6.17 13.91 0.39
CA VAL A 482 5.94 15.31 0.77
C VAL A 482 4.56 15.80 0.33
N MET A 483 4.16 15.46 -0.90
CA MET A 483 2.83 15.76 -1.42
C MET A 483 1.71 15.07 -0.61
N ALA A 484 1.84 13.77 -0.38
CA ALA A 484 0.83 12.97 0.30
C ALA A 484 0.59 13.45 1.74
N SER A 485 1.63 13.93 2.40
CA SER A 485 1.54 14.54 3.73
C SER A 485 0.57 15.72 3.80
N PHE A 486 0.43 16.47 2.70
CA PHE A 486 -0.47 17.61 2.62
C PHE A 486 -1.88 17.22 2.14
N LEU A 487 -1.97 16.13 1.37
CA LEU A 487 -3.24 15.49 0.97
C LEU A 487 -3.83 14.67 2.11
N SER A 488 -4.23 15.39 3.15
CA SER A 488 -5.00 14.87 4.27
C SER A 488 -6.49 14.72 3.94
N ALA A 489 -7.19 13.93 4.73
CA ALA A 489 -8.65 13.87 4.68
C ALA A 489 -9.30 15.25 4.90
N VAL A 490 -8.71 16.09 5.76
CA VAL A 490 -9.20 17.44 6.08
C VAL A 490 -9.07 18.37 4.88
N SER A 491 -7.92 18.40 4.22
CA SER A 491 -7.72 19.23 3.03
C SER A 491 -8.60 18.77 1.87
N LEU A 492 -8.73 17.46 1.65
CA LEU A 492 -9.58 16.91 0.59
C LEU A 492 -11.06 17.30 0.73
N MET A 493 -11.65 17.09 1.92
CA MET A 493 -13.07 17.39 2.16
C MET A 493 -13.31 18.90 2.31
N GLY A 494 -12.39 19.58 3.01
CA GLY A 494 -12.47 21.00 3.27
C GLY A 494 -12.42 21.85 1.99
N THR A 495 -11.46 21.61 1.09
CA THR A 495 -11.31 22.44 -0.13
C THR A 495 -12.46 22.25 -1.11
N ALA A 496 -13.03 21.04 -1.19
CA ALA A 496 -14.25 20.80 -1.96
C ALA A 496 -15.44 21.56 -1.36
N SER A 497 -15.56 21.60 -0.02
CA SER A 497 -16.60 22.38 0.65
C SER A 497 -16.41 23.90 0.47
N GLU A 498 -15.16 24.38 0.42
CA GLU A 498 -14.85 25.79 0.13
C GLU A 498 -15.35 26.19 -1.26
N ALA A 499 -15.06 25.38 -2.28
CA ALA A 499 -15.56 25.64 -3.63
C ALA A 499 -17.10 25.60 -3.72
N TYR A 500 -17.75 24.75 -2.93
CA TYR A 500 -19.21 24.65 -2.89
C TYR A 500 -19.87 25.90 -2.28
N LEU A 501 -19.37 26.35 -1.12
CA LEU A 501 -19.97 27.44 -0.34
C LEU A 501 -19.53 28.84 -0.77
N TYR A 502 -18.25 29.00 -1.13
CA TYR A 502 -17.61 30.30 -1.36
C TYR A 502 -17.04 30.48 -2.76
N GLY A 503 -17.01 29.42 -3.57
CA GLY A 503 -16.52 29.46 -4.94
C GLY A 503 -15.01 29.27 -5.06
N ILE A 504 -14.47 29.58 -6.24
CA ILE A 504 -13.11 29.14 -6.63
C ILE A 504 -11.99 30.04 -6.10
N GLN A 505 -12.28 31.06 -5.29
CA GLN A 505 -11.31 32.07 -4.81
C GLN A 505 -10.08 31.44 -4.16
N PHE A 506 -10.27 30.31 -3.47
CA PHE A 506 -9.21 29.55 -2.80
C PHE A 506 -8.11 29.03 -3.77
N ILE A 507 -8.31 29.07 -5.09
CA ILE A 507 -7.30 28.75 -6.11
C ILE A 507 -6.04 29.62 -6.00
N LEU A 508 -6.14 30.84 -5.45
CA LEU A 508 -4.98 31.72 -5.26
C LEU A 508 -3.94 31.16 -4.28
N MET A 509 -4.28 30.13 -3.50
CA MET A 509 -3.31 29.38 -2.69
C MET A 509 -2.18 28.76 -3.53
N ILE A 510 -2.34 28.57 -4.85
CA ILE A 510 -1.26 28.12 -5.74
C ILE A 510 -0.06 29.08 -5.66
N VAL A 511 -0.31 30.38 -5.60
CA VAL A 511 0.76 31.38 -5.51
C VAL A 511 1.44 31.34 -4.15
N ALA A 512 0.65 31.16 -3.08
CA ALA A 512 1.18 30.93 -1.74
C ALA A 512 2.07 29.69 -1.65
N TYR A 513 1.67 28.57 -2.27
CA TYR A 513 2.52 27.37 -2.38
C TYR A 513 3.81 27.65 -3.12
N ALA A 514 3.75 28.36 -4.25
CA ALA A 514 4.94 28.72 -5.03
C ALA A 514 5.94 29.53 -4.19
N ILE A 515 5.46 30.55 -3.47
CA ILE A 515 6.32 31.38 -2.59
C ILE A 515 6.88 30.54 -1.44
N GLY A 516 6.02 29.85 -0.68
CA GLY A 516 6.44 29.11 0.51
C GLY A 516 7.42 27.98 0.20
N PHE A 517 7.20 27.21 -0.87
CA PHE A 517 8.13 26.16 -1.30
C PHE A 517 9.45 26.72 -1.79
N SER A 518 9.45 27.82 -2.55
CA SER A 518 10.68 28.44 -3.04
C SER A 518 11.55 28.93 -1.89
N VAL A 519 10.95 29.64 -0.92
CA VAL A 519 11.67 30.12 0.27
C VAL A 519 12.19 28.94 1.10
N THR A 520 11.40 27.88 1.28
CA THR A 520 11.84 26.69 2.01
C THR A 520 13.05 26.03 1.34
N ALA A 521 13.01 25.86 0.00
CA ALA A 521 14.05 25.18 -0.76
C ALA A 521 15.38 25.96 -0.80
N GLU A 522 15.31 27.30 -0.90
CA GLU A 522 16.50 28.14 -1.07
C GLU A 522 17.06 28.69 0.25
N LEU A 523 16.23 29.00 1.24
CA LEU A 523 16.67 29.60 2.50
C LEU A 523 16.89 28.55 3.60
N PHE A 524 15.87 27.74 3.90
CA PHE A 524 15.87 26.85 5.07
C PHE A 524 16.61 25.54 4.83
N LEU A 525 16.30 24.87 3.71
CA LEU A 525 16.83 23.54 3.41
C LEU A 525 18.38 23.47 3.41
N PRO A 526 19.13 24.46 2.86
CA PRO A 526 20.59 24.40 2.87
C PRO A 526 21.19 24.47 4.26
N VAL A 527 20.55 25.19 5.19
CA VAL A 527 20.99 25.31 6.58
C VAL A 527 20.81 23.97 7.29
N PHE A 528 19.65 23.33 7.16
CA PHE A 528 19.40 22.01 7.75
C PHE A 528 20.35 20.93 7.21
N TYR A 529 20.64 20.94 5.90
CA TYR A 529 21.57 20.00 5.30
C TYR A 529 23.01 20.17 5.81
N LYS A 530 23.46 21.42 6.03
CA LYS A 530 24.80 21.71 6.55
C LYS A 530 24.94 21.36 8.02
N LEU A 531 23.94 21.69 8.84
CA LEU A 531 23.98 21.48 10.28
C LEU A 531 23.82 20.02 10.70
N HIS A 532 23.46 19.11 9.77
CA HIS A 532 23.24 17.69 10.07
C HIS A 532 22.31 17.45 11.27
N LEU A 533 21.39 18.38 11.53
CA LEU A 533 20.43 18.31 12.63
C LEU A 533 19.41 17.22 12.31
N VAL A 534 19.72 15.99 12.71
CA VAL A 534 18.80 14.86 12.66
C VAL A 534 18.32 14.65 14.09
N SER A 535 17.25 15.34 14.47
CA SER A 535 16.55 15.04 15.72
C SER A 535 15.74 13.76 15.53
N ALA A 536 16.26 12.70 16.15
CA ALA A 536 15.61 11.49 16.63
C ALA A 536 15.39 10.29 15.69
N HIS A 537 15.49 9.13 16.36
CA HIS A 537 15.60 7.78 15.83
C HIS A 537 14.29 6.96 15.92
N GLU A 538 14.34 5.84 15.20
CA GLU A 538 13.44 4.69 15.07
C GLU A 538 12.04 4.89 14.49
N GLY A 539 11.95 4.57 13.20
CA GLY A 539 10.70 4.37 12.47
C GLY A 539 10.96 4.53 10.98
N GLY A 540 10.69 3.49 10.19
CA GLY A 540 11.09 3.45 8.79
C GLY A 540 10.42 4.53 7.96
N ILE A 541 11.00 5.74 7.90
CA ILE A 541 10.62 6.82 6.97
C ILE A 541 10.51 6.26 5.56
N ARG A 542 11.36 5.30 5.20
CA ARG A 542 11.27 4.59 3.93
C ARG A 542 9.92 3.88 3.73
N ALA A 543 9.41 3.18 4.75
CA ALA A 543 8.10 2.53 4.67
C ALA A 543 6.98 3.57 4.58
N VAL A 544 7.04 4.64 5.39
CA VAL A 544 6.08 5.76 5.38
C VAL A 544 6.05 6.45 4.01
N VAL A 545 7.22 6.69 3.42
CA VAL A 545 7.38 7.30 2.09
C VAL A 545 6.71 6.43 1.02
N TRP A 546 6.87 5.10 1.09
CA TRP A 546 6.24 4.20 0.12
C TRP A 546 4.73 4.07 0.31
N THR A 547 4.22 4.07 1.55
CA THR A 547 2.78 4.10 1.79
C THR A 547 2.17 5.40 1.28
N ASP A 548 2.87 6.51 1.44
CA ASP A 548 2.45 7.81 0.92
C ASP A 548 2.42 7.86 -0.61
N VAL A 549 3.39 7.24 -1.30
CA VAL A 549 3.39 7.13 -2.77
C VAL A 549 2.12 6.43 -3.26
N VAL A 550 1.78 5.30 -2.63
CA VAL A 550 0.59 4.52 -2.97
C VAL A 550 -0.68 5.33 -2.67
N GLN A 551 -0.75 5.95 -1.49
CA GLN A 551 -1.87 6.79 -1.09
C GLN A 551 -2.08 7.95 -2.07
N LEU A 552 -1.02 8.67 -2.45
CA LEU A 552 -1.05 9.77 -3.41
C LEU A 552 -1.68 9.30 -4.72
N PHE A 553 -1.18 8.19 -5.26
CA PHE A 553 -1.65 7.66 -6.55
C PHE A 553 -3.14 7.33 -6.51
N ILE A 554 -3.60 6.60 -5.49
CA ILE A 554 -5.01 6.17 -5.40
C ILE A 554 -5.92 7.37 -5.15
N LEU A 555 -5.53 8.33 -4.31
CA LEU A 555 -6.30 9.54 -4.03
C LEU A 555 -6.44 10.43 -5.27
N THR A 556 -5.37 10.53 -6.08
CA THR A 556 -5.42 11.24 -7.38
C THR A 556 -6.43 10.60 -8.31
N MET A 557 -6.34 9.28 -8.49
CA MET A 557 -7.20 8.54 -9.40
C MET A 557 -8.66 8.58 -8.95
N GLY A 558 -8.91 8.42 -7.65
CA GLY A 558 -10.24 8.55 -7.07
C GLY A 558 -10.84 9.93 -7.32
N LEU A 559 -10.07 11.00 -7.10
CA LEU A 559 -10.58 12.37 -7.30
C LEU A 559 -10.81 12.70 -8.77
N LEU A 560 -9.92 12.29 -9.68
CA LEU A 560 -10.11 12.42 -11.12
C LEU A 560 -11.35 11.66 -11.61
N LEU A 561 -11.62 10.49 -11.03
CA LEU A 561 -12.83 9.71 -11.33
C LEU A 561 -14.10 10.44 -10.86
N VAL A 562 -14.09 11.01 -9.64
CA VAL A 562 -15.21 11.81 -9.12
C VAL A 562 -15.49 13.01 -10.02
N VAL A 563 -14.45 13.75 -10.41
CA VAL A 563 -14.60 14.92 -11.29
C VAL A 563 -15.08 14.50 -12.67
N SER A 564 -14.49 13.48 -13.29
CA SER A 564 -14.87 13.06 -14.64
C SER A 564 -16.32 12.55 -14.71
N VAL A 565 -16.72 11.65 -13.81
CA VAL A 565 -18.08 11.12 -13.75
C VAL A 565 -19.08 12.22 -13.37
N GLY A 566 -18.72 13.07 -12.41
CA GLY A 566 -19.56 14.19 -12.02
C GLY A 566 -19.78 15.19 -13.15
N VAL A 567 -18.73 15.54 -13.91
CA VAL A 567 -18.82 16.38 -15.11
C VAL A 567 -19.76 15.76 -16.14
N ILE A 568 -19.70 14.44 -16.37
CA ILE A 568 -20.60 13.74 -17.30
C ILE A 568 -22.05 13.85 -16.82
N LYS A 569 -22.32 13.58 -15.53
CA LYS A 569 -23.67 13.63 -14.94
C LYS A 569 -24.29 15.02 -14.95
N VAL A 570 -23.47 16.06 -14.85
CA VAL A 570 -23.90 17.47 -14.90
C VAL A 570 -24.16 17.96 -16.34
N GLY A 571 -23.85 17.17 -17.37
CA GLY A 571 -24.07 17.55 -18.78
C GLY A 571 -22.82 18.11 -19.46
N GLY A 572 -21.63 17.85 -18.93
CA GLY A 572 -20.33 18.20 -19.51
C GLY A 572 -19.68 19.45 -18.91
N LEU A 573 -18.39 19.65 -19.23
CA LEU A 573 -17.57 20.71 -18.62
C LEU A 573 -18.08 22.12 -18.94
N LYS A 574 -18.60 22.34 -20.16
CA LYS A 574 -19.16 23.64 -20.57
C LYS A 574 -20.38 24.01 -19.74
N GLN A 575 -21.28 23.05 -19.51
CA GLN A 575 -22.47 23.25 -18.69
C GLN A 575 -22.09 23.48 -17.23
N LEU A 576 -21.13 22.71 -16.70
CA LEU A 576 -20.59 22.91 -15.36
C LEU A 576 -20.10 24.35 -15.16
N LEU A 577 -19.23 24.83 -16.06
CA LEU A 577 -18.65 26.18 -15.95
C LEU A 577 -19.71 27.28 -16.11
N LYS A 578 -20.68 27.08 -17.01
CA LYS A 578 -21.78 28.03 -17.22
C LYS A 578 -22.64 28.19 -15.96
N VAL A 579 -23.14 27.08 -15.41
CA VAL A 579 -23.99 27.11 -14.21
C VAL A 579 -23.21 27.57 -12.98
N ALA A 580 -21.93 27.21 -12.87
CA ALA A 580 -21.07 27.71 -11.80
C ALA A 580 -20.82 29.23 -11.90
N HIS A 581 -20.73 29.79 -13.12
CA HIS A 581 -20.62 31.23 -13.33
C HIS A 581 -21.92 31.95 -12.99
N GLU A 582 -23.08 31.44 -13.44
CA GLU A 582 -24.41 31.95 -13.09
C GLU A 582 -24.65 31.90 -11.57
N GLY A 583 -24.13 30.86 -10.90
CA GLY A 583 -24.15 30.72 -9.45
C GLY A 583 -23.15 31.61 -8.70
N LEU A 584 -22.39 32.48 -9.36
CA LEU A 584 -21.34 33.32 -8.77
C LEU A 584 -20.18 32.55 -8.10
N ARG A 585 -20.00 31.26 -8.42
CA ARG A 585 -18.89 30.43 -7.88
C ARG A 585 -17.59 30.63 -8.67
N ILE A 586 -17.72 31.07 -9.92
CA ILE A 586 -16.61 31.48 -10.80
C ILE A 586 -16.80 32.97 -11.08
N GLY A 587 -16.06 33.82 -10.37
CA GLY A 587 -16.18 35.28 -10.47
C GLY A 587 -14.83 35.98 -10.30
N SER A 588 -14.84 37.31 -10.29
CA SER A 588 -13.64 38.12 -10.05
C SER A 588 -13.13 37.96 -8.61
N PHE A 589 -11.82 37.93 -8.45
CA PHE A 589 -11.18 37.87 -7.14
C PHE A 589 -11.32 39.22 -6.40
N ASP A 590 -11.59 39.18 -5.09
CA ASP A 590 -11.66 40.39 -4.25
C ASP A 590 -10.26 40.96 -4.01
N ALA A 591 -9.97 42.11 -4.60
CA ALA A 591 -8.68 42.79 -4.53
C ALA A 591 -8.57 43.78 -3.34
N ASP A 592 -9.58 43.84 -2.47
CA ASP A 592 -9.57 44.69 -1.28
C ASP A 592 -8.37 44.36 -0.37
N PRO A 593 -7.51 45.34 -0.04
CA PRO A 593 -6.35 45.14 0.83
C PRO A 593 -6.71 44.93 2.31
N ASN A 594 -8.00 45.00 2.69
CA ASN A 594 -8.44 44.82 4.06
C ASN A 594 -8.08 43.41 4.62
N PRO A 595 -7.22 43.31 5.66
CA PRO A 595 -6.77 42.03 6.22
C PRO A 595 -7.81 41.36 7.14
N PHE A 596 -8.91 42.05 7.46
CA PHE A 596 -10.01 41.54 8.30
C PHE A 596 -11.09 40.80 7.47
N LYS A 597 -10.98 40.82 6.14
CA LYS A 597 -11.81 39.97 5.27
C LYS A 597 -11.28 38.53 5.25
N ARG A 598 -12.19 37.55 5.26
CA ARG A 598 -11.84 36.12 5.25
C ARG A 598 -10.91 35.76 4.08
N HIS A 599 -11.33 36.08 2.86
CA HIS A 599 -10.58 35.81 1.62
C HIS A 599 -10.55 37.02 0.71
N THR A 600 -9.34 37.41 0.33
CA THR A 600 -8.97 38.45 -0.62
C THR A 600 -7.70 37.96 -1.34
N ILE A 601 -7.33 38.59 -2.45
CA ILE A 601 -6.09 38.26 -3.16
C ILE A 601 -4.89 38.30 -2.21
N TRP A 602 -4.83 39.31 -1.33
CA TRP A 602 -3.72 39.55 -0.41
C TRP A 602 -3.67 38.55 0.74
N THR A 603 -4.81 38.24 1.37
CA THR A 603 -4.88 37.26 2.46
C THR A 603 -4.45 35.86 1.97
N LEU A 604 -4.88 35.47 0.77
CA LEU A 604 -4.55 34.16 0.18
C LEU A 604 -3.10 34.10 -0.31
N MET A 605 -2.59 35.14 -0.98
CA MET A 605 -1.23 35.13 -1.51
C MET A 605 -0.17 35.36 -0.41
N ILE A 606 -0.32 36.39 0.41
CA ILE A 606 0.68 36.80 1.40
C ILE A 606 0.48 36.02 2.70
N GLY A 607 -0.73 36.07 3.27
CA GLY A 607 -1.05 35.32 4.49
C GLY A 607 -0.88 33.81 4.29
N GLY A 608 -1.46 33.29 3.21
CA GLY A 608 -1.28 31.89 2.80
C GLY A 608 0.19 31.49 2.62
N ALA A 609 1.04 32.35 2.03
CA ALA A 609 2.46 32.04 1.87
C ALA A 609 3.17 31.90 3.23
N GLY A 610 2.87 32.78 4.19
CA GLY A 610 3.40 32.66 5.56
C GLY A 610 3.00 31.34 6.21
N MET A 611 1.72 30.97 6.09
CA MET A 611 1.21 29.71 6.62
C MET A 611 1.89 28.49 5.97
N VAL A 612 1.96 28.44 4.64
CA VAL A 612 2.67 27.39 3.89
C VAL A 612 4.13 27.31 4.33
N LEU A 613 4.81 28.46 4.46
CA LEU A 613 6.19 28.50 4.89
C LEU A 613 6.37 27.88 6.28
N SER A 614 5.51 28.19 7.25
CA SER A 614 5.59 27.57 8.58
C SER A 614 5.45 26.05 8.52
N ILE A 615 4.54 25.53 7.68
CA ILE A 615 4.29 24.10 7.54
C ILE A 615 5.48 23.37 6.91
N TYR A 616 6.10 23.92 5.87
CA TYR A 616 7.17 23.20 5.14
C TYR A 616 8.58 23.48 5.63
N ALA A 617 8.81 24.66 6.22
CA ALA A 617 10.13 25.03 6.72
C ALA A 617 10.41 24.58 8.15
N THR A 618 9.38 24.50 9.00
CA THR A 618 9.59 24.22 10.44
C THR A 618 8.97 22.94 10.95
N ASN A 619 8.00 22.35 10.24
CA ASN A 619 7.37 21.13 10.72
C ASN A 619 8.34 19.95 10.61
N GLN A 620 8.58 19.31 11.75
CA GLN A 620 9.48 18.16 11.88
C GLN A 620 9.15 17.04 10.88
N THR A 621 7.86 16.78 10.63
CA THR A 621 7.44 15.72 9.69
C THR A 621 7.87 16.00 8.25
N GLN A 622 8.02 17.27 7.87
CA GLN A 622 8.41 17.69 6.52
C GLN A 622 9.92 17.75 6.38
N VAL A 623 10.60 18.40 7.33
CA VAL A 623 12.06 18.55 7.34
C VAL A 623 12.74 17.18 7.26
N GLN A 624 12.23 16.19 8.01
CA GLN A 624 12.73 14.81 7.97
C GLN A 624 12.62 14.15 6.59
N ARG A 625 11.57 14.43 5.81
CA ARG A 625 11.36 13.85 4.48
C ARG A 625 12.40 14.34 3.47
N TYR A 626 12.70 15.64 3.50
CA TYR A 626 13.71 16.21 2.59
C TYR A 626 15.13 15.82 2.97
N LEU A 627 15.42 15.70 4.27
CA LEU A 627 16.73 15.25 4.77
C LEU A 627 17.02 13.76 4.52
N ALA A 628 16.01 12.98 4.12
CA ALA A 628 16.17 11.60 3.67
C ALA A 628 16.76 11.48 2.25
N CYS A 629 16.90 12.60 1.52
CA CYS A 629 17.64 12.63 0.26
C CYS A 629 19.14 12.38 0.49
N ARG A 630 19.83 11.93 -0.56
CA ARG A 630 21.30 11.87 -0.57
C ARG A 630 21.90 13.26 -0.61
N ASP A 631 21.45 14.04 -1.59
CA ASP A 631 22.07 15.30 -1.97
C ASP A 631 21.10 16.47 -1.82
N LEU A 632 21.64 17.62 -1.43
CA LEU A 632 20.89 18.87 -1.31
C LEU A 632 20.17 19.24 -2.62
N ARG A 633 20.79 18.97 -3.78
CA ARG A 633 20.16 19.22 -5.09
C ARG A 633 18.88 18.40 -5.28
N THR A 634 18.91 17.13 -4.91
CA THR A 634 17.73 16.24 -4.99
C THR A 634 16.65 16.68 -4.00
N ALA A 635 17.04 17.07 -2.79
CA ALA A 635 16.12 17.60 -1.79
C ALA A 635 15.44 18.89 -2.27
N ARG A 636 16.20 19.86 -2.81
CA ARG A 636 15.67 21.09 -3.40
C ARG A 636 14.68 20.81 -4.53
N LEU A 637 15.09 19.95 -5.47
CA LEU A 637 14.24 19.57 -6.59
C LEU A 637 12.95 18.89 -6.13
N SER A 638 13.01 18.08 -5.05
CA SER A 638 11.82 17.43 -4.50
C SER A 638 10.78 18.43 -3.96
N ILE A 639 11.23 19.54 -3.37
CA ILE A 639 10.36 20.62 -2.87
C ILE A 639 9.81 21.44 -4.04
N LEU A 640 10.66 21.83 -5.00
CA LEU A 640 10.24 22.68 -6.11
C LEU A 640 9.25 21.98 -7.05
N LEU A 641 9.43 20.67 -7.29
CA LEU A 641 8.48 19.87 -8.08
C LEU A 641 7.11 19.70 -7.39
N ASN A 642 7.01 19.98 -6.09
CA ASN A 642 5.72 19.99 -5.40
C ASN A 642 4.86 21.22 -5.73
N ILE A 643 5.43 22.28 -6.33
CA ILE A 643 4.67 23.46 -6.77
C ILE A 643 3.64 23.10 -7.85
N PRO A 644 4.03 22.57 -9.03
CA PRO A 644 3.07 22.18 -10.06
C PRO A 644 2.16 21.03 -9.60
N LEU A 645 2.63 20.15 -8.72
CA LEU A 645 1.84 19.04 -8.19
C LEU A 645 0.71 19.56 -7.30
N ASN A 646 0.99 20.42 -6.31
CA ASN A 646 -0.04 21.03 -5.46
C ASN A 646 -1.04 21.87 -6.27
N ALA A 647 -0.57 22.57 -7.30
CA ALA A 647 -1.45 23.29 -8.21
C ALA A 647 -2.46 22.35 -8.89
N LEU A 648 -1.98 21.25 -9.47
CA LEU A 648 -2.85 20.26 -10.11
C LEU A 648 -3.89 19.69 -9.14
N PHE A 649 -3.48 19.26 -7.95
CA PHE A 649 -4.40 18.68 -6.97
C PHE A 649 -5.43 19.67 -6.46
N LEU A 650 -5.01 20.91 -6.17
CA LEU A 650 -5.93 21.94 -5.71
C LEU A 650 -7.01 22.23 -6.77
N ILE A 651 -6.61 22.30 -8.05
CA ILE A 651 -7.57 22.48 -9.15
C ILE A 651 -8.58 21.33 -9.19
N VAL A 652 -8.12 20.08 -9.11
CA VAL A 652 -9.03 18.92 -9.14
C VAL A 652 -9.96 18.90 -7.92
N GLN A 653 -9.48 19.28 -6.73
CA GLN A 653 -10.31 19.39 -5.52
C GLN A 653 -11.38 20.47 -5.65
N LEU A 654 -11.01 21.67 -6.13
CA LEU A 654 -11.96 22.75 -6.37
C LEU A 654 -12.99 22.37 -7.44
N LEU A 655 -12.57 21.68 -8.51
CA LEU A 655 -13.48 21.15 -9.53
C LEU A 655 -14.48 20.15 -8.93
N SER A 656 -14.05 19.29 -8.00
CA SER A 656 -14.96 18.35 -7.33
C SER A 656 -16.03 19.08 -6.48
N GLY A 657 -15.67 20.20 -5.86
CA GLY A 657 -16.63 21.06 -5.15
C GLY A 657 -17.59 21.80 -6.09
N LEU A 658 -17.11 22.27 -7.25
CA LEU A 658 -17.97 22.87 -8.28
C LEU A 658 -18.95 21.85 -8.87
N VAL A 659 -18.48 20.64 -9.16
CA VAL A 659 -19.33 19.51 -9.57
C VAL A 659 -20.42 19.27 -8.52
N SER A 660 -20.05 19.29 -7.24
CA SER A 660 -21.01 19.14 -6.14
C SER A 660 -22.06 20.24 -6.14
N TYR A 661 -21.64 21.49 -6.32
CA TYR A 661 -22.55 22.64 -6.38
C TYR A 661 -23.54 22.51 -7.54
N VAL A 662 -23.05 22.26 -8.76
CA VAL A 662 -23.93 22.22 -9.93
C VAL A 662 -24.88 21.01 -9.88
N TYR A 663 -24.43 19.88 -9.32
CA TYR A 663 -25.30 18.73 -9.11
C TYR A 663 -26.47 19.05 -8.15
N PHE A 664 -26.20 19.82 -7.09
CA PHE A 664 -27.20 20.19 -6.07
C PHE A 664 -27.84 21.57 -6.26
N VAL A 665 -27.64 22.22 -7.42
CA VAL A 665 -28.11 23.60 -7.65
C VAL A 665 -29.62 23.75 -7.46
N GLY A 666 -30.41 22.70 -7.69
CA GLY A 666 -31.86 22.71 -7.51
C GLY A 666 -32.34 22.40 -6.09
N CYS A 667 -31.57 21.64 -5.31
CA CYS A 667 -31.89 21.29 -3.92
C CYS A 667 -30.59 21.07 -3.14
N ASP A 668 -30.26 22.04 -2.29
CA ASP A 668 -29.05 21.99 -1.49
C ASP A 668 -29.15 20.94 -0.34
N PRO A 669 -28.20 20.00 -0.21
CA PRO A 669 -28.19 18.95 0.83
C PRO A 669 -28.07 19.49 2.25
N ILE A 670 -27.40 20.64 2.47
CA ILE A 670 -27.32 21.27 3.80
C ILE A 670 -28.69 21.83 4.17
N SER A 671 -29.25 22.63 3.27
CA SER A 671 -30.55 23.28 3.42
C SER A 671 -31.73 22.30 3.58
N SER A 672 -31.64 21.10 3.00
CA SER A 672 -32.65 20.04 3.10
C SER A 672 -32.49 19.14 4.34
N GLY A 673 -31.40 19.29 5.11
CA GLY A 673 -31.11 18.44 6.27
C GLY A 673 -30.57 17.05 5.93
N SER A 674 -30.29 16.76 4.65
CA SER A 674 -29.66 15.50 4.22
C SER A 674 -28.21 15.38 4.69
N VAL A 675 -27.56 16.52 4.89
CA VAL A 675 -26.17 16.63 5.33
C VAL A 675 -26.08 17.59 6.51
N SER A 676 -25.38 17.17 7.57
CA SER A 676 -25.27 17.93 8.83
C SER A 676 -24.17 19.00 8.82
N LYS A 677 -23.02 18.71 8.18
CA LYS A 677 -21.85 19.60 8.11
C LYS A 677 -21.35 19.73 6.67
N SER A 678 -20.82 20.89 6.28
CA SER A 678 -20.36 21.14 4.91
C SER A 678 -19.25 20.21 4.43
N ASP A 679 -18.40 19.75 5.36
CA ASP A 679 -17.29 18.83 5.04
C ASP A 679 -17.79 17.45 4.57
N GLN A 680 -19.07 17.11 4.79
CA GLN A 680 -19.68 15.86 4.36
C GLN A 680 -20.15 15.89 2.90
N ILE A 681 -20.17 17.04 2.23
CA ILE A 681 -20.69 17.19 0.85
C ILE A 681 -19.93 16.29 -0.12
N LEU A 682 -18.59 16.31 -0.08
CA LEU A 682 -17.79 15.52 -1.01
C LEU A 682 -18.02 14.01 -0.82
N PRO A 683 -17.95 13.45 0.39
CA PRO A 683 -18.37 12.07 0.63
C PRO A 683 -19.81 11.78 0.16
N TYR A 684 -20.75 12.69 0.41
CA TYR A 684 -22.15 12.53 0.06
C TYR A 684 -22.37 12.44 -1.46
N ILE A 685 -21.77 13.36 -2.24
CA ILE A 685 -21.88 13.28 -3.70
C ILE A 685 -21.23 12.02 -4.26
N VAL A 686 -20.13 11.53 -3.67
CA VAL A 686 -19.51 10.29 -4.12
C VAL A 686 -20.45 9.11 -3.90
N MET A 687 -21.19 9.09 -2.79
CA MET A 687 -22.19 8.06 -2.54
C MET A 687 -23.33 8.09 -3.57
N LEU A 688 -23.73 9.28 -4.07
CA LEU A 688 -24.78 9.43 -5.09
C LEU A 688 -24.29 9.18 -6.52
N LEU A 689 -23.13 9.72 -6.90
CA LEU A 689 -22.56 9.55 -8.24
C LEU A 689 -22.26 8.09 -8.56
N PHE A 690 -21.84 7.33 -7.54
CA PHE A 690 -21.43 5.94 -7.67
C PHE A 690 -22.40 4.98 -6.96
N ASP A 691 -23.67 5.34 -6.83
CA ASP A 691 -24.66 4.46 -6.19
C ASP A 691 -24.73 3.09 -6.89
N GLY A 692 -24.66 3.08 -8.23
CA GLY A 692 -24.59 1.85 -9.02
C GLY A 692 -23.25 1.09 -8.99
N ILE A 693 -22.19 1.64 -8.39
CA ILE A 693 -20.84 1.01 -8.38
C ILE A 693 -20.29 0.99 -6.95
N PRO A 694 -20.65 -0.02 -6.11
CA PRO A 694 -20.29 -0.07 -4.69
C PRO A 694 -18.79 -0.06 -4.43
N VAL A 695 -17.98 -0.54 -5.38
CA VAL A 695 -16.52 -0.57 -5.27
C VAL A 695 -15.95 0.83 -5.21
N ILE A 696 -16.40 1.73 -6.09
CA ILE A 696 -15.82 3.07 -6.16
C ILE A 696 -16.14 3.83 -4.86
N ARG A 697 -17.35 3.63 -4.31
CA ARG A 697 -17.73 4.14 -2.98
C ARG A 697 -16.79 3.63 -1.89
N GLY A 698 -16.55 2.31 -1.84
CA GLY A 698 -15.65 1.70 -0.88
C GLY A 698 -14.18 2.10 -1.05
N LEU A 699 -13.69 2.14 -2.29
CA LEU A 699 -12.32 2.54 -2.61
C LEU A 699 -12.09 3.98 -2.19
N PHE A 700 -12.97 4.91 -2.56
CA PHE A 700 -12.87 6.30 -2.16
C PHE A 700 -12.86 6.45 -0.64
N LEU A 701 -13.76 5.77 0.07
CA LEU A 701 -13.82 5.83 1.53
C LEU A 701 -12.56 5.21 2.19
N SER A 702 -12.08 4.07 1.68
CA SER A 702 -10.86 3.43 2.17
C SER A 702 -9.63 4.32 2.01
N VAL A 703 -9.59 5.13 0.96
CA VAL A 703 -8.51 6.08 0.68
C VAL A 703 -8.57 7.28 1.60
N ILE A 704 -9.76 7.81 1.88
CA ILE A 704 -9.94 8.88 2.88
C ILE A 704 -9.47 8.39 4.26
N PHE A 705 -9.86 7.18 4.66
CA PHE A 705 -9.40 6.59 5.91
C PHE A 705 -7.90 6.34 5.91
N ALA A 706 -7.33 5.80 4.82
CA ALA A 706 -5.89 5.63 4.70
C ALA A 706 -5.14 6.96 4.84
N ALA A 707 -5.64 8.02 4.20
CA ALA A 707 -5.08 9.36 4.32
C ALA A 707 -5.17 9.93 5.73
N ALA A 708 -6.30 9.74 6.42
CA ALA A 708 -6.45 10.13 7.81
C ALA A 708 -5.53 9.33 8.74
N ILE A 709 -5.38 8.02 8.52
CA ILE A 709 -4.51 7.15 9.31
C ILE A 709 -3.04 7.53 9.09
N SER A 710 -2.62 7.84 7.86
CA SER A 710 -1.24 8.27 7.57
C SER A 710 -0.90 9.58 8.30
N THR A 711 -1.81 10.56 8.29
CA THR A 711 -1.58 11.85 8.99
C THR A 711 -1.59 11.69 10.50
N VAL A 712 -2.55 10.93 11.06
CA VAL A 712 -2.63 10.65 12.50
C VAL A 712 -1.40 9.87 12.96
N SER A 713 -1.01 8.82 12.24
CA SER A 713 0.16 8.01 12.58
C SER A 713 1.44 8.84 12.57
N SER A 714 1.63 9.69 11.56
CA SER A 714 2.81 10.56 11.47
C SER A 714 2.83 11.58 12.62
N GLY A 715 1.69 12.21 12.92
CA GLY A 715 1.57 13.18 14.01
C GLY A 715 1.79 12.55 15.40
N VAL A 716 1.17 11.40 15.68
CA VAL A 716 1.33 10.68 16.95
C VAL A 716 2.78 10.25 17.15
N ASN A 717 3.41 9.67 16.12
CA ASN A 717 4.79 9.21 16.22
C ASN A 717 5.77 10.38 16.41
N SER A 718 5.62 11.45 15.63
CA SER A 718 6.46 12.64 15.78
C SER A 718 6.31 13.28 17.15
N LEU A 719 5.08 13.43 17.65
CA LEU A 719 4.85 14.01 18.97
C LEU A 719 5.38 13.12 20.09
N ALA A 720 5.15 11.80 20.04
CA ALA A 720 5.70 10.88 21.04
C ALA A 720 7.23 10.88 21.06
N THR A 721 7.85 11.02 19.88
CA THR A 721 9.31 11.10 19.75
C THR A 721 9.84 12.41 20.34
N VAL A 722 9.23 13.54 19.99
CA VAL A 722 9.59 14.86 20.55
C VAL A 722 9.43 14.85 22.07
N LEU A 723 8.33 14.32 22.60
CA LEU A 723 8.12 14.15 24.04
C LEU A 723 9.20 13.28 24.67
N MET A 724 9.63 12.20 24.00
CA MET A 724 10.66 11.31 24.53
C MET A 724 12.06 11.94 24.51
N GLU A 725 12.41 12.66 23.46
CA GLU A 725 13.76 13.20 23.25
C GLU A 725 13.97 14.52 23.99
N ASP A 726 12.96 15.39 23.99
CA ASP A 726 13.11 16.75 24.48
C ASP A 726 12.58 16.94 25.90
N ILE A 727 11.71 16.04 26.38
CA ILE A 727 11.09 16.15 27.72
C ILE A 727 11.45 14.94 28.60
N VAL A 728 10.95 13.75 28.27
CA VAL A 728 11.04 12.57 29.14
C VAL A 728 12.48 12.06 29.24
N GLY A 729 13.23 12.06 28.15
CA GLY A 729 14.64 11.66 28.14
C GLY A 729 15.49 12.52 29.07
N PRO A 730 15.55 13.85 28.87
CA PRO A 730 16.27 14.76 29.75
C PRO A 730 15.79 14.68 31.20
N PHE A 731 14.48 14.57 31.44
CA PHE A 731 13.93 14.42 32.79
C PHE A 731 14.38 13.10 33.46
N LEU A 732 14.33 11.98 32.74
CA LEU A 732 14.78 10.68 33.24
C LEU A 732 16.31 10.66 33.45
N LEU A 733 17.09 11.33 32.60
CA LEU A 733 18.51 11.53 32.82
C LEU A 733 18.77 12.33 34.10
N PHE A 734 18.00 13.40 34.32
CA PHE A 734 18.08 14.23 35.52
C PHE A 734 17.75 13.44 36.80
N VAL A 735 16.67 12.66 36.78
CA VAL A 735 16.23 11.86 37.94
C VAL A 735 17.14 10.65 38.18
N ARG A 736 17.51 9.91 37.13
CA ARG A 736 18.23 8.63 37.24
C ARG A 736 19.76 8.79 37.23
N LYS A 737 20.28 9.95 36.81
CA LYS A 737 21.71 10.25 36.62
C LYS A 737 22.46 9.21 35.77
N ARG A 738 21.75 8.50 34.89
CA ARG A 738 22.29 7.42 34.05
C ARG A 738 21.62 7.43 32.69
N GLU A 739 22.41 7.25 31.63
CA GLU A 739 21.91 7.10 30.27
C GLU A 739 20.90 5.95 30.15
N ILE A 740 19.82 6.24 29.43
CA ILE A 740 18.72 5.32 29.20
C ILE A 740 19.16 4.31 28.13
N SER A 741 19.01 3.02 28.42
CA SER A 741 19.24 1.97 27.41
C SER A 741 18.27 2.16 26.23
N GLY A 742 18.74 1.92 25.00
CA GLY A 742 17.93 2.04 23.79
C GLY A 742 16.58 1.31 23.88
N HIS A 743 16.57 0.09 24.43
CA HIS A 743 15.32 -0.67 24.67
C HIS A 743 14.34 0.04 25.61
N THR A 744 14.82 0.67 26.68
CA THR A 744 13.97 1.42 27.61
C THR A 744 13.41 2.66 26.91
N ARG A 745 14.19 3.31 26.05
CA ARG A 745 13.75 4.45 25.25
C ARG A 745 12.58 4.10 24.35
N ILE A 746 12.68 2.97 23.65
CA ILE A 746 11.62 2.44 22.78
C ILE A 746 10.32 2.21 23.56
N ILE A 747 10.41 1.58 24.73
CA ILE A 747 9.24 1.29 25.56
C ILE A 747 8.51 2.59 25.94
N TRP A 748 9.27 3.62 26.36
CA TRP A 748 8.70 4.93 26.68
C TRP A 748 8.10 5.63 25.46
N THR A 749 8.74 5.58 24.29
CA THR A 749 8.19 6.15 23.06
C THR A 749 6.87 5.47 22.67
N VAL A 750 6.78 4.14 22.81
CA VAL A 750 5.55 3.38 22.55
C VAL A 750 4.45 3.77 23.54
N LEU A 751 4.77 3.87 24.83
CA LEU A 751 3.82 4.29 25.86
C LEU A 751 3.31 5.72 25.60
N LEU A 752 4.20 6.66 25.29
CA LEU A 752 3.84 8.03 24.94
C LEU A 752 2.97 8.09 23.68
N SER A 753 3.26 7.25 22.68
CA SER A 753 2.43 7.14 21.46
C SER A 753 1.01 6.70 21.78
N ILE A 754 0.84 5.74 22.70
CA ILE A 754 -0.49 5.29 23.16
C ILE A 754 -1.22 6.43 23.88
N ILE A 755 -0.55 7.14 24.79
CA ILE A 755 -1.14 8.26 25.54
C ILE A 755 -1.57 9.38 24.59
N VAL A 756 -0.68 9.79 23.69
CA VAL A 756 -0.97 10.80 22.66
C VAL A 756 -2.14 10.33 21.77
N GLY A 757 -2.15 9.06 21.37
CA GLY A 757 -3.25 8.45 20.62
C GLY A 757 -4.60 8.50 21.34
N LEU A 758 -4.64 8.25 22.65
CA LEU A 758 -5.85 8.38 23.45
C LEU A 758 -6.31 9.85 23.56
N CYS A 759 -5.38 10.78 23.74
CA CYS A 759 -5.67 12.21 23.76
C CYS A 759 -6.22 12.72 22.42
N THR A 760 -5.68 12.26 21.28
CA THR A 760 -6.19 12.64 19.95
C THR A 760 -7.59 12.10 19.70
N VAL A 761 -7.88 10.86 20.14
CA VAL A 761 -9.25 10.33 20.13
C VAL A 761 -10.19 11.18 21.00
N GLY A 762 -9.77 11.55 22.22
CA GLY A 762 -10.54 12.46 23.08
C GLY A 762 -10.84 13.80 22.42
N MET A 763 -9.85 14.43 21.80
CA MET A 763 -10.02 15.69 21.06
C MET A 763 -10.94 15.55 19.85
N SER A 764 -11.00 14.39 19.20
CA SER A 764 -11.92 14.16 18.07
C SER A 764 -13.40 14.28 18.47
N PHE A 765 -13.76 13.87 19.68
CA PHE A 765 -15.12 14.04 20.21
C PHE A 765 -15.45 15.52 20.47
N VAL A 766 -14.46 16.33 20.87
CA VAL A 766 -14.65 17.78 21.01
C VAL A 766 -14.94 18.40 19.65
N PHE A 767 -14.21 18.02 18.60
CA PHE A 767 -14.47 18.48 17.22
C PHE A 767 -15.83 18.07 16.67
N MET A 768 -16.44 17.00 17.18
CA MET A 768 -17.81 16.63 16.83
C MET A 768 -18.81 17.73 17.22
N VAL A 769 -18.57 18.38 18.36
CA VAL A 769 -19.42 19.44 18.93
C VAL A 769 -19.05 20.84 18.41
N MET A 770 -17.80 21.05 17.96
CA MET A 770 -17.36 22.33 17.38
C MET A 770 -17.97 22.60 16.00
N GLY A 771 -17.99 23.89 15.62
CA GLY A 771 -18.70 24.49 14.49
C GLY A 771 -18.38 23.95 13.07
N PRO A 772 -18.93 24.60 12.02
CA PRO A 772 -19.20 23.92 10.74
C PRO A 772 -17.99 23.63 9.84
N GLN A 773 -16.79 24.18 10.07
CA GLN A 773 -15.64 24.04 9.16
C GLN A 773 -14.34 23.66 9.86
N VAL A 774 -13.91 22.40 9.67
CA VAL A 774 -12.69 21.86 10.27
C VAL A 774 -11.43 22.45 9.61
N LEU A 775 -11.47 22.72 8.30
CA LEU A 775 -10.32 23.23 7.54
C LEU A 775 -9.83 24.60 8.05
N GLN A 776 -10.76 25.54 8.24
CA GLN A 776 -10.44 26.88 8.74
C GLN A 776 -9.82 26.82 10.15
N PHE A 777 -10.41 26.01 11.03
CA PHE A 777 -9.87 25.81 12.37
C PHE A 777 -8.45 25.24 12.33
N ALA A 778 -8.21 24.20 11.52
CA ALA A 778 -6.88 23.61 11.36
C ALA A 778 -5.85 24.64 10.89
N PHE A 779 -6.18 25.47 9.90
CA PHE A 779 -5.30 26.53 9.40
C PHE A 779 -5.05 27.64 10.43
N SER A 780 -6.06 28.02 11.22
CA SER A 780 -5.87 28.97 12.31
C SER A 780 -4.88 28.46 13.36
N LEU A 781 -4.95 27.18 13.72
CA LEU A 781 -4.07 26.54 14.70
C LEU A 781 -2.64 26.38 14.16
N PHE A 782 -2.49 25.97 12.89
CA PHE A 782 -1.19 25.96 12.22
C PHE A 782 -0.57 27.36 12.17
N GLY A 783 -1.37 28.39 11.91
CA GLY A 783 -0.89 29.76 11.87
C GLY A 783 -0.40 30.26 13.23
N ALA A 784 -1.21 30.06 14.27
CA ALA A 784 -0.93 30.50 15.63
C ALA A 784 0.24 29.77 16.29
N MET A 785 0.38 28.46 16.05
CA MET A 785 1.48 27.65 16.62
C MET A 785 2.73 27.67 15.73
N GLY A 786 2.56 27.68 14.41
CA GLY A 786 3.65 27.65 13.44
C GLY A 786 4.36 28.99 13.26
N GLY A 787 3.67 30.12 13.43
CA GLY A 787 4.25 31.46 13.35
C GLY A 787 5.37 31.71 14.36
N PRO A 788 5.16 31.48 15.67
CA PRO A 788 6.20 31.64 16.69
C PRO A 788 7.44 30.78 16.41
N ILE A 789 7.24 29.52 15.99
CA ILE A 789 8.33 28.60 15.67
C ILE A 789 9.10 29.08 14.44
N LEU A 790 8.39 29.45 13.37
CA LEU A 790 8.98 30.02 12.16
C LEU A 790 9.85 31.23 12.49
N ALA A 791 9.40 32.10 13.40
CA ALA A 791 10.16 33.27 13.82
C ALA A 791 11.49 32.92 14.51
N VAL A 792 11.49 31.94 15.41
CA VAL A 792 12.72 31.53 16.11
C VAL A 792 13.73 30.94 15.13
N PHE A 793 13.29 30.09 14.20
CA PHE A 793 14.17 29.55 13.17
C PHE A 793 14.70 30.64 12.24
N THR A 794 13.88 31.59 11.80
CA THR A 794 14.35 32.70 10.94
C THR A 794 15.32 33.62 11.69
N LEU A 795 15.03 33.97 12.94
CA LEU A 795 15.92 34.77 13.79
C LEU A 795 17.29 34.07 13.92
N GLY A 796 17.31 32.79 14.28
CA GLY A 796 18.56 32.03 14.42
C GLY A 796 19.37 31.85 13.12
N MET A 797 18.70 31.83 11.95
CA MET A 797 19.37 31.67 10.66
C MET A 797 19.88 33.00 10.06
N VAL A 798 19.11 34.08 10.22
CA VAL A 798 19.31 35.34 9.47
C VAL A 798 19.85 36.45 10.36
N ILE A 799 19.56 36.43 11.66
CA ILE A 799 19.85 37.52 12.59
C ILE A 799 20.82 37.01 13.68
N PRO A 800 22.14 37.10 13.47
CA PRO A 800 23.13 36.51 14.37
C PRO A 800 23.22 37.21 15.74
N CYS A 801 22.61 38.38 15.91
CA CYS A 801 22.62 39.14 17.17
C CYS A 801 21.56 38.69 18.19
N VAL A 802 20.72 37.70 17.85
CA VAL A 802 19.66 37.22 18.76
C VAL A 802 20.20 36.12 19.67
N ASN A 803 20.11 36.32 20.98
CA ASN A 803 20.52 35.33 21.98
C ASN A 803 19.34 34.41 22.37
N TRP A 804 19.62 33.35 23.14
CA TRP A 804 18.58 32.39 23.53
C TRP A 804 17.47 33.00 24.39
N GLN A 805 17.77 34.03 25.19
CA GLN A 805 16.81 34.72 26.05
C GLN A 805 15.81 35.56 25.24
N GLY A 806 16.32 36.30 24.25
CA GLY A 806 15.49 37.05 23.30
C GLY A 806 14.67 36.11 22.42
N ALA A 807 15.26 35.02 21.92
CA ALA A 807 14.52 34.02 21.15
C ALA A 807 13.37 33.38 21.96
N LEU A 808 13.63 32.99 23.23
CA LEU A 808 12.63 32.38 24.10
C LEU A 808 11.50 33.35 24.48
N SER A 809 11.84 34.59 24.82
CA SER A 809 10.83 35.62 25.15
C SER A 809 9.98 35.99 23.93
N GLY A 810 10.59 36.12 22.76
CA GLY A 810 9.88 36.31 21.49
C GLY A 810 8.93 35.15 21.17
N LEU A 811 9.38 33.90 21.37
CA LEU A 811 8.56 32.70 21.20
C LEU A 811 7.34 32.71 22.14
N LEU A 812 7.54 32.93 23.43
CA LEU A 812 6.47 32.90 24.44
C LEU A 812 5.44 34.02 24.22
N CYS A 813 5.90 35.25 23.92
CA CYS A 813 5.02 36.38 23.65
C CYS A 813 4.20 36.15 22.37
N SER A 814 4.87 35.70 21.30
CA SER A 814 4.22 35.36 20.03
C SER A 814 3.20 34.23 20.17
N LEU A 815 3.52 33.20 20.95
CA LEU A 815 2.59 32.10 21.25
C LEU A 815 1.36 32.59 22.02
N ALA A 816 1.53 33.48 23.01
CA ALA A 816 0.43 34.06 23.75
C ALA A 816 -0.50 34.89 22.83
N VAL A 817 0.06 35.69 21.93
CA VAL A 817 -0.72 36.44 20.92
C VAL A 817 -1.42 35.51 19.95
N GLY A 818 -0.73 34.49 19.44
CA GLY A 818 -1.32 33.49 18.54
C GLY A 818 -2.50 32.75 19.17
N LEU A 819 -2.35 32.28 20.41
CA LEU A 819 -3.43 31.64 21.16
C LEU A 819 -4.58 32.63 21.42
N GLY A 820 -4.27 33.86 21.82
CA GLY A 820 -5.27 34.93 22.01
C GLY A 820 -6.07 35.22 20.74
N LEU A 821 -5.42 35.27 19.57
CA LEU A 821 -6.08 35.42 18.28
C LEU A 821 -6.99 34.25 17.95
N THR A 822 -6.56 33.01 18.21
CA THR A 822 -7.41 31.82 17.96
C THR A 822 -8.65 31.80 18.85
N VAL A 823 -8.50 32.07 20.15
CA VAL A 823 -9.63 32.11 21.09
C VAL A 823 -10.55 33.28 20.76
N GLY A 824 -9.99 34.46 20.51
CA GLY A 824 -10.76 35.65 20.12
C GLY A 824 -11.50 35.48 18.80
N GLY A 825 -10.91 34.81 17.80
CA GLY A 825 -11.56 34.51 16.54
C GLY A 825 -12.71 33.49 16.64
N ILE A 826 -12.67 32.61 17.65
CA ILE A 826 -13.80 31.71 17.98
C ILE A 826 -14.92 32.48 18.68
N LEU A 827 -14.58 33.40 19.58
CA LEU A 827 -15.56 34.22 20.33
C LEU A 827 -16.20 35.33 19.47
N HIS A 828 -15.45 35.88 18.52
CA HIS A 828 -15.86 36.93 17.60
C HIS A 828 -15.67 36.49 16.14
N PRO A 829 -16.51 35.56 15.64
CA PRO A 829 -16.38 35.05 14.29
C PRO A 829 -16.62 36.16 13.24
N ILE A 830 -15.81 36.16 12.18
CA ILE A 830 -16.03 37.00 11.01
C ILE A 830 -17.36 36.57 10.37
N PRO A 831 -18.31 37.48 10.08
CA PRO A 831 -19.57 37.13 9.45
C PRO A 831 -19.31 36.45 8.11
N ILE A 832 -19.78 35.21 8.01
CA ILE A 832 -19.56 34.34 6.87
C ILE A 832 -20.72 34.54 5.88
N ASN A 833 -20.49 35.29 4.80
CA ASN A 833 -21.44 35.35 3.69
C ASN A 833 -21.22 34.15 2.78
N THR A 834 -21.99 33.07 2.99
CA THR A 834 -22.08 31.99 2.01
C THR A 834 -22.80 32.48 0.76
N LEU A 835 -22.32 32.11 -0.42
CA LEU A 835 -23.01 32.44 -1.67
C LEU A 835 -24.38 31.75 -1.74
N PRO A 836 -25.39 32.29 -2.44
CA PRO A 836 -26.78 31.81 -2.36
C PRO A 836 -26.91 30.33 -2.73
N LEU A 837 -27.74 29.60 -1.97
CA LEU A 837 -28.08 28.19 -2.16
C LEU A 837 -29.60 28.07 -2.38
N SER A 838 -30.05 27.17 -3.25
CA SER A 838 -31.47 27.03 -3.61
C SER A 838 -32.19 25.95 -2.78
N LYS A 839 -33.46 26.23 -2.46
CA LYS A 839 -34.42 25.28 -1.86
C LYS A 839 -35.62 24.97 -2.77
N GLN A 840 -35.66 25.53 -3.99
CA GLN A 840 -36.88 25.56 -4.82
C GLN A 840 -37.42 24.17 -5.22
N ASN A 841 -36.57 23.16 -5.41
CA ASN A 841 -36.98 21.84 -5.89
C ASN A 841 -36.85 20.71 -4.84
N CYS A 842 -36.72 21.04 -3.54
CA CYS A 842 -36.68 20.00 -2.51
C CYS A 842 -38.10 19.47 -2.23
N THR A 843 -38.35 18.18 -2.48
CA THR A 843 -39.65 17.51 -2.32
C THR A 843 -40.04 17.23 -0.86
N ASN A 844 -39.91 18.21 0.02
CA ASN A 844 -40.52 18.20 1.35
C ASN A 844 -40.94 19.63 1.65
N GLY A 845 -42.26 19.83 1.73
CA GLY A 845 -42.90 21.14 1.66
C GLY A 845 -42.39 22.15 2.67
N PHE A 846 -41.96 23.30 2.17
CA PHE A 846 -42.34 24.62 2.66
C PHE A 846 -42.11 25.59 1.50
N ASN A 847 -43.21 26.08 0.90
CA ASN A 847 -43.19 27.20 -0.03
C ASN A 847 -42.80 28.46 0.75
N SER A 848 -41.51 28.80 0.76
CA SER A 848 -41.07 30.15 1.09
C SER A 848 -39.86 30.51 0.24
N SER A 849 -40.13 31.32 -0.79
CA SER A 849 -39.14 32.13 -1.48
C SER A 849 -38.53 33.14 -0.50
N LEU A 850 -37.46 32.76 0.19
CA LEU A 850 -36.67 33.72 0.95
C LEU A 850 -35.43 34.06 0.14
N MET A 851 -35.54 35.10 -0.68
CA MET A 851 -34.37 35.88 -1.08
C MET A 851 -33.76 36.42 0.21
N ILE A 852 -32.64 35.83 0.66
CA ILE A 852 -31.90 36.34 1.80
C ILE A 852 -31.22 37.62 1.34
N ASN A 853 -31.77 38.73 1.83
CA ASN A 853 -31.20 40.06 1.71
C ASN A 853 -29.84 40.04 2.41
N VAL A 854 -28.74 40.17 1.65
CA VAL A 854 -27.38 40.30 2.20
C VAL A 854 -27.32 41.67 2.88
N LYS A 855 -27.68 41.73 4.17
CA LYS A 855 -27.37 42.90 4.99
C LYS A 855 -25.86 42.98 5.12
N SER A 856 -25.25 43.97 4.46
CA SER A 856 -23.92 44.45 4.80
C SER A 856 -23.96 44.96 6.24
N VAL A 857 -23.55 44.12 7.19
CA VAL A 857 -23.33 44.55 8.56
C VAL A 857 -22.03 45.35 8.55
N ASP A 858 -22.14 46.67 8.68
CA ASP A 858 -20.98 47.54 8.92
C ASP A 858 -20.33 47.11 10.23
N GLN A 859 -19.13 46.54 10.11
CA GLN A 859 -18.45 45.90 11.22
C GLN A 859 -17.53 46.91 11.91
N SER A 860 -17.71 47.10 13.23
CA SER A 860 -16.76 47.82 14.08
C SER A 860 -15.43 47.05 14.13
N TRP A 861 -14.32 47.76 13.97
CA TRP A 861 -12.96 47.21 13.96
C TRP A 861 -12.68 46.44 15.25
N ASN A 862 -12.41 45.13 15.14
CA ASN A 862 -11.98 44.31 16.27
C ASN A 862 -10.69 43.57 15.89
N PHE A 863 -9.63 43.68 16.69
CA PHE A 863 -8.36 43.01 16.43
C PHE A 863 -8.53 41.49 16.25
N PHE A 864 -9.53 40.90 16.92
CA PHE A 864 -9.86 39.48 16.84
C PHE A 864 -10.56 39.05 15.53
N SER A 865 -10.98 40.00 14.68
CA SER A 865 -11.58 39.69 13.36
C SER A 865 -10.55 39.57 12.23
N LEU A 866 -9.25 39.44 12.55
CA LEU A 866 -8.19 39.25 11.56
C LEU A 866 -8.37 37.92 10.82
N SER A 867 -8.13 37.90 9.51
CA SER A 867 -8.13 36.66 8.73
C SER A 867 -7.12 35.66 9.30
N TYR A 868 -7.56 34.42 9.50
CA TYR A 868 -6.74 33.34 10.07
C TYR A 868 -5.48 33.04 9.25
N LEU A 869 -5.46 33.40 7.96
CA LEU A 869 -4.28 33.25 7.09
C LEU A 869 -3.14 34.22 7.48
N TYR A 870 -3.44 35.34 8.14
CA TYR A 870 -2.41 36.29 8.60
C TYR A 870 -1.81 35.95 9.97
N TYR A 871 -2.35 34.96 10.68
CA TYR A 871 -1.90 34.64 12.04
C TYR A 871 -0.40 34.32 12.08
N THR A 872 0.10 33.56 11.11
CA THR A 872 1.53 33.23 11.02
C THR A 872 2.40 34.48 10.92
N LEU A 873 2.06 35.40 10.01
CA LEU A 873 2.86 36.61 9.77
C LEU A 873 2.81 37.56 10.98
N VAL A 874 1.64 37.73 11.59
CA VAL A 874 1.51 38.53 12.82
C VAL A 874 2.37 37.94 13.94
N CYS A 875 2.29 36.63 14.15
CA CYS A 875 3.10 35.95 15.15
C CYS A 875 4.61 36.11 14.87
N VAL A 876 5.04 36.00 13.61
CA VAL A 876 6.44 36.22 13.22
C VAL A 876 6.88 37.65 13.53
N CYS A 877 6.08 38.65 13.15
CA CYS A 877 6.38 40.05 13.45
C CYS A 877 6.49 40.30 14.96
N VAL A 878 5.55 39.80 15.76
CA VAL A 878 5.58 39.94 17.23
C VAL A 878 6.84 39.30 17.82
N ALA A 879 7.19 38.09 17.40
CA ALA A 879 8.38 37.41 17.88
C ALA A 879 9.66 38.19 17.55
N ILE A 880 9.80 38.71 16.32
CA ILE A 880 10.96 39.49 15.90
C ILE A 880 11.06 40.82 16.68
N LEU A 881 9.94 41.53 16.83
CA LEU A 881 9.87 42.81 17.54
C LEU A 881 10.20 42.68 19.04
N VAL A 882 9.93 41.53 19.65
CA VAL A 882 10.24 41.26 21.06
C VAL A 882 11.67 40.69 21.20
N ALA A 883 12.07 39.78 20.33
CA ALA A 883 13.35 39.07 20.46
C ALA A 883 14.57 39.97 20.27
N ILE A 884 14.53 40.92 19.32
CA ILE A 884 15.68 41.79 19.02
C ILE A 884 15.97 42.75 20.20
N PRO A 885 15.01 43.52 20.74
CA PRO A 885 15.29 44.41 21.87
C PRO A 885 15.71 43.67 23.13
N ILE A 886 15.08 42.53 23.45
CA ILE A 886 15.44 41.73 24.62
C ILE A 886 16.86 41.17 24.47
N SER A 887 17.21 40.68 23.27
CA SER A 887 18.59 40.23 23.01
C SER A 887 19.60 41.36 23.21
N ALA A 888 19.27 42.58 22.78
CA ALA A 888 20.12 43.74 22.97
C ALA A 888 20.31 44.09 24.47
N ILE A 889 19.23 44.09 25.25
CA ILE A 889 19.24 44.36 26.70
C ILE A 889 20.13 43.35 27.45
N PHE A 890 20.03 42.07 27.12
CA PHE A 890 20.80 41.03 27.80
C PHE A 890 22.20 40.79 27.22
N SER A 891 22.57 41.45 26.12
CA SER A 891 23.90 41.32 25.51
C SER A 891 25.02 41.94 26.36
N GLU A 892 24.70 42.87 27.27
CA GLU A 892 25.68 43.53 28.15
C GLU A 892 26.09 42.68 29.38
N SER A 893 25.54 41.48 29.55
CA SER A 893 25.84 40.63 30.72
C SER A 893 26.98 39.61 30.51
N SER A 894 27.63 39.59 29.35
CA SER A 894 28.71 38.66 29.00
C SER A 894 30.01 39.37 28.58
N SER A 895 30.45 40.36 29.37
CA SER A 895 31.84 40.81 29.40
C SER A 895 32.58 40.19 30.58
#